data_AF-A0A4U0WVM9-F1
#
_entry.id   AF-A0A4U0WVM9-F1
#
_cell.length_a   1.000
_cell.length_b   1.000
_cell.length_c   1.000
_cell.angle_alpha   90.00
_cell.angle_beta   90.00
_cell.angle_gamma   90.00
#
_symmetry.space_group_name_H-M   'P 1'
#
loop_
_entity.id
_entity.type
_entity.pdbx_description
1 polymer ?
#
loop_
_entity_poly.entity_id
_entity_poly.type
_entity_poly.pdbx_seq_one_letter_code
_entity_poly.pdbx_strand_id
1 'polypeptide(L)'
;MAPNFRIDFGSYIPSTQTVKERCTSLKAWELPKQESALAPDYVWTNKDMDPVPPEDQTWTLWTWMAYWATDTINLGTWETASSIIAVGLTWREAIPIMIVGTFCVAVPMVLNGAIGAALHVPFSVIVRSGFGYYFAYFCIISRSILAMFWLGIQGANGAKAMQLMISSIWPSFNNIKDTIGMETQGISTEGMISYFLFWLIQLPLLLIPPTKLRWLFIVKLVAAPITAIATLGWCVHKAGGSGALFNQPVKVHGSEYAYLWLSCMSAVTGSWATLACNIPDFSRYARSSKGQYIQLPFLPIIFTICGVLGIVTTSATQLLWDKEPLWNPLDIIAHWQAYGHSGRAAAFFAATAWYIAQVGTNITANSISAANDLTVLFPRWVNIYRGCIIAAVVGGWVIVPWKILSSATTFLAFMGGYSVFLAPMAGIIASDYWLIKRRQIDVPALYDPYGRYRYFYGINWQAMVAFLFAVGPNLPGLAYSINPVGTHISQGTKNLYTFDWLFGFVVSIFLYTTLHKIFPARESLIEKTIDGVEASMGRKAEAGNASPPLESGDDDEKHVHAHRKQSESYGYANVDPIHRARDVQRQHDTNMPLPKEQQAAVKQGEGHDATAPVQTIPVPQEPGPGQILVKINWTGLCASDKSLLHDEWAPFGVSMRPEAKGIAGHEGAGEVVAVHADVEGLWKLGDRAGVKWVVSVCRECEFCTNGSDELQCAQQLNSGFTAAGTFQEYVLTDGRYATRLPEGVRDEEAGPIMCGGVTAYTACKRSAVKPGQWIVMIGAGGGLGHFGVQYAKAMGMRIIAVDGGAEKRKLCTDLGAEQYIDFAETKDIPGKVMEVTKYGAHGVIVFAAAPQGYQIAPSLLRPGGTVVSVGLPSDPSVVAGAPPILLALKRINIVGSVTGTLKDVEEALDFTARDLVHPILTKGSLGDVDKFCKMMIEGKLPGRAVLRVAG
;
A
#
# COMPACT_ATOMS: atom_id res chain seq x y z
N MET A 1 -30.55 4.17 39.79
CA MET A 1 -29.10 4.19 39.56
C MET A 1 -28.85 4.89 38.23
N ALA A 2 -28.43 6.15 38.26
CA ALA A 2 -28.10 6.91 37.06
C ALA A 2 -26.78 6.38 36.47
N PRO A 3 -26.69 6.05 35.18
CA PRO A 3 -25.45 5.60 34.58
C PRO A 3 -24.46 6.77 34.54
N ASN A 4 -23.26 6.57 35.10
CA ASN A 4 -22.14 7.51 35.01
C ASN A 4 -21.76 7.72 33.54
N PHE A 5 -22.22 8.82 32.95
CA PHE A 5 -21.72 9.36 31.68
C PHE A 5 -20.35 10.01 31.90
N ARG A 6 -19.32 9.20 32.16
CA ARG A 6 -17.95 9.62 31.86
C ARG A 6 -17.61 9.09 30.47
N ILE A 7 -17.83 9.94 29.46
CA ILE A 7 -17.02 9.81 28.24
C ILE A 7 -15.62 10.25 28.69
N ASP A 8 -14.77 9.28 29.00
CA ASP A 8 -13.34 9.53 29.16
C ASP A 8 -12.79 9.82 27.77
N PHE A 9 -12.95 11.08 27.33
CA PHE A 9 -12.02 11.66 26.38
C PHE A 9 -10.71 11.74 27.15
N GLY A 10 -9.96 10.64 27.18
CA GLY A 10 -8.67 10.57 27.89
C GLY A 10 -7.99 11.90 27.69
N SER A 11 -7.73 12.60 28.80
CA SER A 11 -7.45 14.04 28.85
C SER A 11 -6.08 14.36 28.26
N TYR A 12 -5.91 14.01 26.99
CA TYR A 12 -4.74 14.27 26.21
C TYR A 12 -4.91 15.68 25.66
N ILE A 13 -4.56 16.64 26.50
CA ILE A 13 -4.27 17.99 26.04
C ILE A 13 -2.83 17.92 25.52
N PRO A 14 -2.60 17.97 24.20
CA PRO A 14 -1.24 17.95 23.67
C PRO A 14 -0.48 19.14 24.24
N SER A 15 0.75 18.92 24.71
CA SER A 15 1.59 20.01 25.18
C SER A 15 1.86 21.00 24.05
N THR A 16 2.19 22.25 24.37
CA THR A 16 2.58 23.27 23.36
C THR A 16 3.70 22.75 22.46
N GLN A 17 4.61 21.95 23.01
CA GLN A 17 5.68 21.28 22.26
C GLN A 17 5.12 20.25 21.29
N THR A 18 4.21 19.37 21.72
CA THR A 18 3.55 18.41 20.83
C THR A 18 2.76 19.10 19.71
N VAL A 19 2.08 20.22 20.01
CA VAL A 19 1.37 21.01 19.00
C VAL A 19 2.36 21.59 17.99
N LYS A 20 3.46 22.18 18.47
CA LYS A 20 4.53 22.70 17.60
C LYS A 20 5.11 21.60 16.72
N GLU A 21 5.48 20.46 17.29
CA GLU A 21 6.01 19.29 16.57
C GLU A 21 5.02 18.76 15.53
N ARG A 22 3.72 18.69 15.85
CA ARG A 22 2.66 18.32 14.89
C ARG A 22 2.47 19.35 13.79
N CYS A 23 2.72 20.64 14.04
CA CYS A 23 2.67 21.67 13.00
C CYS A 23 3.94 21.72 12.13
N THR A 24 5.08 21.20 12.60
CA THR A 24 6.37 21.31 11.92
C THR A 24 6.95 20.01 11.39
N SER A 25 6.45 18.85 11.82
CA SER A 25 6.98 17.53 11.42
C SER A 25 5.87 16.49 11.22
N LEU A 26 5.97 15.76 10.11
CA LEU A 26 5.08 14.61 9.81
C LEU A 26 5.32 13.45 10.80
N LYS A 27 6.51 13.34 11.39
CA LYS A 27 6.86 12.27 12.33
C LYS A 27 6.06 12.36 13.64
N ALA A 28 5.67 13.57 14.05
CA ALA A 28 4.83 13.79 15.24
C ALA A 28 3.38 13.29 15.08
N TRP A 29 2.98 12.98 13.84
CA TRP A 29 1.70 12.35 13.52
C TRP A 29 1.81 10.83 13.38
N GLU A 30 3.00 10.25 13.45
CA GLU A 30 3.17 8.80 13.39
C GLU A 30 2.46 8.14 14.59
N LEU A 31 1.68 7.10 14.32
CA LEU A 31 1.14 6.27 15.38
C LEU A 31 2.28 5.44 15.97
N PRO A 32 2.33 5.23 17.30
CA PRO A 32 3.22 4.24 17.86
C PRO A 32 2.99 2.91 17.15
N LYS A 33 4.05 2.27 16.66
CA LYS A 33 3.94 0.95 16.03
C LYS A 33 3.38 -0.02 17.06
N GLN A 34 2.13 -0.43 16.86
CA GLN A 34 1.50 -1.41 17.73
C GLN A 34 1.94 -2.79 17.28
N GLU A 35 2.31 -3.65 18.24
CA GLU A 35 2.52 -5.06 17.97
C GLU A 35 1.20 -5.66 17.48
N SER A 36 1.12 -5.98 16.17
CA SER A 36 0.02 -6.79 15.67
C SER A 36 0.22 -8.21 16.18
N ALA A 37 -0.88 -8.83 16.57
CA ALA A 37 -0.83 -10.19 17.04
C ALA A 37 -0.49 -11.21 15.93
N LEU A 38 -0.57 -10.82 14.65
CA LEU A 38 -0.39 -11.73 13.51
C LEU A 38 0.62 -11.27 12.47
N ALA A 39 0.78 -9.96 12.24
CA ALA A 39 1.67 -9.49 11.20
C ALA A 39 3.16 -9.74 11.54
N PRO A 40 4.02 -9.97 10.54
CA PRO A 40 5.47 -9.98 10.75
C PRO A 40 6.01 -8.62 11.21
N ASP A 41 7.12 -8.62 11.95
CA ASP A 41 7.70 -7.39 12.53
C ASP A 41 8.08 -6.34 11.48
N TYR A 42 8.33 -6.71 10.23
CA TYR A 42 8.66 -5.76 9.16
C TYR A 42 7.42 -5.15 8.48
N VAL A 43 6.21 -5.63 8.79
CA VAL A 43 4.95 -5.13 8.22
C VAL A 43 4.32 -4.14 9.19
N TRP A 44 4.02 -2.93 8.72
CA TRP A 44 3.33 -1.96 9.55
C TRP A 44 1.84 -2.29 9.64
N THR A 45 1.36 -2.43 10.87
CA THR A 45 -0.04 -2.74 11.18
C THR A 45 -0.55 -1.93 12.36
N ASN A 46 -1.86 -1.97 12.55
CA ASN A 46 -2.56 -1.35 13.66
C ASN A 46 -3.56 -2.38 14.24
N LYS A 47 -3.80 -2.34 15.55
CA LYS A 47 -4.83 -3.15 16.25
C LYS A 47 -6.17 -3.15 15.53
N ASP A 48 -6.56 -2.04 14.88
CA ASP A 48 -7.83 -1.94 14.15
C ASP A 48 -7.94 -2.96 12.98
N MET A 49 -6.82 -3.49 12.51
CA MET A 49 -6.72 -4.50 11.44
C MET A 49 -6.79 -5.94 11.95
N ASP A 50 -6.45 -6.18 13.21
CA ASP A 50 -6.32 -7.53 13.78
C ASP A 50 -7.68 -8.22 13.94
N PRO A 51 -7.72 -9.56 14.06
CA PRO A 51 -8.95 -10.27 14.36
C PRO A 51 -9.55 -9.81 15.70
N VAL A 52 -10.87 -9.71 15.76
CA VAL A 52 -11.57 -9.25 16.96
C VAL A 52 -11.52 -10.34 18.05
N PRO A 53 -10.99 -10.02 19.25
CA PRO A 53 -10.88 -10.99 20.33
C PRO A 53 -12.24 -11.30 20.96
N PRO A 54 -12.42 -12.46 21.62
CA PRO A 54 -13.73 -12.94 22.10
C PRO A 54 -14.45 -11.99 23.06
N GLU A 55 -13.72 -11.22 23.87
CA GLU A 55 -14.27 -10.20 24.77
C GLU A 55 -14.97 -9.05 24.03
N ASP A 56 -14.52 -8.73 22.82
CA ASP A 56 -15.07 -7.66 21.98
C ASP A 56 -16.13 -8.18 20.99
N GLN A 57 -16.32 -9.50 20.89
CA GLN A 57 -17.38 -10.16 20.11
C GLN A 57 -18.73 -10.04 20.84
N THR A 58 -19.28 -8.84 20.81
CA THR A 58 -20.48 -8.47 21.59
C THR A 58 -21.78 -8.58 20.81
N TRP A 59 -21.74 -8.76 19.49
CA TRP A 59 -22.94 -8.70 18.65
C TRP A 59 -23.69 -10.04 18.65
N THR A 60 -24.96 -9.98 19.05
CA THR A 60 -25.90 -11.09 19.04
C THR A 60 -26.81 -11.02 17.81
N LEU A 61 -27.63 -12.05 17.58
CA LEU A 61 -28.65 -12.01 16.53
C LEU A 61 -29.60 -10.80 16.69
N TRP A 62 -29.96 -10.44 17.92
CA TRP A 62 -30.78 -9.26 18.20
C TRP A 62 -30.05 -7.95 17.86
N THR A 63 -28.74 -7.89 18.10
CA THR A 63 -27.92 -6.75 17.69
C THR A 63 -27.91 -6.59 16.17
N TRP A 64 -27.83 -7.70 15.42
CA TRP A 64 -27.91 -7.69 13.96
C TRP A 64 -29.26 -7.21 13.44
N MET A 65 -30.36 -7.74 14.00
CA MET A 65 -31.69 -7.32 13.59
C MET A 65 -31.96 -5.85 13.93
N ALA A 66 -31.49 -5.39 15.10
CA ALA A 66 -31.59 -3.98 15.49
C ALA A 66 -30.73 -3.08 14.57
N TYR A 67 -29.48 -3.49 14.29
CA TYR A 67 -28.61 -2.80 13.34
C TYR A 67 -29.33 -2.62 12.01
N TRP A 68 -29.82 -3.70 11.41
CA TRP A 68 -30.51 -3.65 10.13
C TRP A 68 -31.82 -2.87 10.18
N ALA A 69 -32.64 -3.05 11.21
CA ALA A 69 -33.86 -2.28 11.35
C ALA A 69 -33.59 -0.78 11.41
N THR A 70 -32.50 -0.38 12.05
CA THR A 70 -32.09 1.03 12.06
C THR A 70 -31.50 1.47 10.73
N ASP A 71 -30.63 0.67 10.11
CA ASP A 71 -29.92 1.08 8.90
C ASP A 71 -30.81 1.06 7.67
N THR A 72 -31.80 0.18 7.61
CA THR A 72 -32.73 0.08 6.47
C THR A 72 -33.78 1.19 6.46
N ILE A 73 -34.27 1.61 7.63
CA ILE A 73 -35.26 2.69 7.76
C ILE A 73 -34.51 4.02 7.79
N ASN A 74 -34.10 4.46 6.61
CA ASN A 74 -33.36 5.70 6.40
C ASN A 74 -33.89 6.44 5.14
N LEU A 75 -33.41 7.67 4.92
CA LEU A 75 -33.82 8.47 3.76
C LEU A 75 -33.44 7.83 2.42
N GLY A 76 -32.23 7.28 2.31
CA GLY A 76 -31.74 6.66 1.08
C GLY A 76 -32.56 5.46 0.61
N THR A 77 -33.02 4.59 1.51
CA THR A 77 -33.90 3.45 1.18
C THR A 77 -35.24 3.95 0.66
N TRP A 78 -35.82 4.94 1.33
CA TRP A 78 -37.07 5.57 0.93
C TRP A 78 -36.94 6.21 -0.45
N GLU A 79 -35.93 7.06 -0.63
CA GLU A 79 -35.62 7.78 -1.86
C GLU A 79 -35.38 6.82 -3.04
N THR A 80 -34.61 5.75 -2.82
CA THR A 80 -34.33 4.73 -3.85
C THR A 80 -35.64 4.12 -4.34
N ALA A 81 -36.51 3.68 -3.42
CA ALA A 81 -37.79 3.08 -3.78
C ALA A 81 -38.76 4.09 -4.45
N SER A 82 -38.83 5.30 -3.92
CA SER A 82 -39.68 6.37 -4.43
C SER A 82 -39.26 6.88 -5.81
N SER A 83 -37.95 6.90 -6.09
CA SER A 83 -37.41 7.36 -7.38
C SER A 83 -37.89 6.52 -8.57
N ILE A 84 -38.24 5.24 -8.35
CA ILE A 84 -38.81 4.34 -9.36
C ILE A 84 -40.13 4.90 -9.92
N ILE A 85 -40.93 5.55 -9.08
CA ILE A 85 -42.19 6.19 -9.50
C ILE A 85 -41.92 7.44 -10.34
N ALA A 86 -40.87 8.19 -10.00
CA ALA A 86 -40.49 9.41 -10.70
C ALA A 86 -40.03 9.14 -12.14
N VAL A 87 -39.46 7.96 -12.42
CA VAL A 87 -39.01 7.56 -13.77
C VAL A 87 -40.10 6.92 -14.65
N GLY A 88 -41.35 6.88 -14.17
CA GLY A 88 -42.52 6.51 -15.00
C GLY A 88 -43.09 5.10 -14.78
N LEU A 89 -42.53 4.34 -13.84
CA LEU A 89 -43.12 3.09 -13.35
C LEU A 89 -44.16 3.36 -12.26
N THR A 90 -45.04 2.39 -12.00
CA THR A 90 -46.08 2.53 -10.96
C THR A 90 -45.71 1.73 -9.71
N TRP A 91 -46.52 1.85 -8.67
CA TRP A 91 -46.35 1.06 -7.44
C TRP A 91 -46.40 -0.45 -7.71
N ARG A 92 -47.11 -0.89 -8.77
CA ARG A 92 -47.24 -2.30 -9.16
C ARG A 92 -45.90 -2.90 -9.59
N GLU A 93 -45.05 -2.12 -10.23
CA GLU A 93 -43.70 -2.52 -10.62
C GLU A 93 -42.70 -2.25 -9.51
N ALA A 94 -42.81 -1.11 -8.84
CA ALA A 94 -41.83 -0.67 -7.85
C ALA A 94 -41.71 -1.65 -6.66
N ILE A 95 -42.83 -2.22 -6.18
CA ILE A 95 -42.79 -3.19 -5.07
C ILE A 95 -42.05 -4.48 -5.45
N PRO A 96 -42.39 -5.18 -6.56
CA PRO A 96 -41.60 -6.31 -7.04
C PRO A 96 -40.12 -5.99 -7.30
N ILE A 97 -39.81 -4.82 -7.87
CA ILE A 97 -38.43 -4.36 -8.09
C ILE A 97 -37.68 -4.28 -6.74
N MET A 98 -38.30 -3.68 -5.72
CA MET A 98 -37.71 -3.60 -4.39
C MET A 98 -37.46 -4.97 -3.79
N ILE A 99 -38.42 -5.90 -3.90
CA ILE A 99 -38.26 -7.26 -3.38
C ILE A 99 -37.09 -7.95 -4.09
N VAL A 100 -37.09 -7.99 -5.42
CA VAL A 100 -36.06 -8.70 -6.19
C VAL A 100 -34.69 -8.06 -5.97
N GLY A 101 -34.56 -6.74 -6.08
CA GLY A 101 -33.30 -6.03 -5.91
C GLY A 101 -32.69 -6.21 -4.51
N THR A 102 -33.53 -6.23 -3.47
CA THR A 102 -33.07 -6.45 -2.09
C THR A 102 -32.69 -7.90 -1.83
N PHE A 103 -33.36 -8.88 -2.45
CA PHE A 103 -32.90 -10.27 -2.43
C PHE A 103 -31.56 -10.44 -3.16
N CYS A 104 -31.38 -9.79 -4.31
CA CYS A 104 -30.13 -9.84 -5.08
C CYS A 104 -28.92 -9.33 -4.29
N VAL A 105 -29.09 -8.29 -3.45
CA VAL A 105 -28.01 -7.79 -2.59
C VAL A 105 -27.85 -8.58 -1.29
N ALA A 106 -28.93 -9.14 -0.74
CA ALA A 106 -28.88 -9.92 0.49
C ALA A 106 -28.03 -11.19 0.36
N VAL A 107 -28.01 -11.82 -0.82
CA VAL A 107 -27.18 -13.02 -1.09
C VAL A 107 -25.69 -12.75 -0.83
N PRO A 108 -25.00 -11.84 -1.55
CA PRO A 108 -23.60 -11.55 -1.26
C PRO A 108 -23.37 -11.01 0.15
N MET A 109 -24.32 -10.24 0.69
CA MET A 109 -24.23 -9.72 2.05
C MET A 109 -24.16 -10.82 3.12
N VAL A 110 -24.98 -11.86 2.99
CA VAL A 110 -24.93 -13.02 3.90
C VAL A 110 -23.70 -13.88 3.63
N LEU A 111 -23.35 -14.12 2.36
CA LEU A 111 -22.19 -14.94 2.01
C LEU A 111 -20.88 -14.33 2.51
N ASN A 112 -20.69 -13.03 2.34
CA ASN A 112 -19.49 -12.32 2.80
C ASN A 112 -19.55 -12.03 4.30
N GLY A 113 -20.73 -11.73 4.86
CA GLY A 113 -20.92 -11.52 6.31
C GLY A 113 -20.64 -12.76 7.14
N ALA A 114 -20.93 -13.94 6.60
CA ALA A 114 -20.54 -15.21 7.21
C ALA A 114 -19.01 -15.37 7.32
N ILE A 115 -18.22 -14.75 6.45
CA ILE A 115 -16.76 -14.81 6.48
C ILE A 115 -16.23 -13.98 7.66
N GLY A 116 -16.66 -12.72 7.77
CA GLY A 116 -16.29 -11.86 8.89
C GLY A 116 -16.71 -12.45 10.23
N ALA A 117 -17.91 -13.03 10.32
CA ALA A 117 -18.38 -13.68 11.55
C ALA A 117 -17.70 -15.03 11.87
N ALA A 118 -17.04 -15.66 10.91
CA ALA A 118 -16.34 -16.92 11.12
C ALA A 118 -14.84 -16.73 11.42
N LEU A 119 -14.21 -15.72 10.80
CA LEU A 119 -12.77 -15.48 10.88
C LEU A 119 -12.42 -14.25 11.73
N HIS A 120 -13.42 -13.45 12.13
CA HIS A 120 -13.27 -12.23 12.92
C HIS A 120 -12.35 -11.15 12.30
N VAL A 121 -12.15 -11.18 10.99
CA VAL A 121 -11.32 -10.21 10.24
C VAL A 121 -12.17 -9.20 9.46
N PRO A 122 -11.67 -7.96 9.24
CA PRO A 122 -12.35 -6.96 8.41
C PRO A 122 -12.23 -7.26 6.92
N PHE A 123 -13.01 -6.54 6.12
CA PHE A 123 -13.04 -6.65 4.66
C PHE A 123 -11.67 -6.39 4.04
N SER A 124 -11.02 -5.33 4.51
CA SER A 124 -9.73 -4.84 4.02
C SER A 124 -8.58 -5.84 4.21
N VAL A 125 -8.77 -6.87 5.03
CA VAL A 125 -7.83 -7.99 5.18
C VAL A 125 -8.27 -9.22 4.38
N ILE A 126 -9.53 -9.64 4.50
CA ILE A 126 -9.99 -10.89 3.86
C ILE A 126 -9.96 -10.84 2.33
N VAL A 127 -10.11 -9.65 1.74
CA VAL A 127 -10.03 -9.46 0.28
C VAL A 127 -8.67 -9.91 -0.29
N ARG A 128 -7.60 -9.92 0.52
CA ARG A 128 -6.28 -10.43 0.15
C ARG A 128 -6.29 -11.92 -0.19
N SER A 129 -7.21 -12.70 0.40
CA SER A 129 -7.32 -14.12 0.10
C SER A 129 -7.68 -14.34 -1.37
N GLY A 130 -8.66 -13.62 -1.90
CA GLY A 130 -9.11 -13.79 -3.28
C GLY A 130 -8.29 -13.00 -4.29
N PHE A 131 -7.96 -11.74 -3.99
CA PHE A 131 -7.31 -10.84 -4.97
C PHE A 131 -5.78 -10.91 -4.92
N GLY A 132 -5.19 -11.40 -3.84
CA GLY A 132 -3.76 -11.32 -3.56
C GLY A 132 -3.40 -10.06 -2.79
N TYR A 133 -2.22 -10.08 -2.15
CA TYR A 133 -1.83 -9.06 -1.18
C TYR A 133 -1.82 -7.62 -1.72
N TYR A 134 -1.27 -7.39 -2.93
CA TYR A 134 -1.18 -6.04 -3.50
C TYR A 134 -2.41 -5.66 -4.33
N PHE A 135 -3.02 -6.60 -5.07
CA PHE A 135 -4.21 -6.27 -5.85
C PHE A 135 -5.42 -5.98 -4.94
N ALA A 136 -5.44 -6.49 -3.71
CA ALA A 136 -6.39 -6.10 -2.67
C ALA A 136 -6.46 -4.58 -2.44
N TYR A 137 -5.36 -3.83 -2.57
CA TYR A 137 -5.38 -2.37 -2.39
C TYR A 137 -6.29 -1.66 -3.39
N PHE A 138 -6.41 -2.17 -4.62
CA PHE A 138 -7.37 -1.62 -5.59
C PHE A 138 -8.81 -1.74 -5.08
N CYS A 139 -9.19 -2.91 -4.54
CA CYS A 139 -10.51 -3.13 -3.94
C CYS A 139 -10.76 -2.20 -2.75
N ILE A 140 -9.77 -2.07 -1.88
CA ILE A 140 -9.84 -1.22 -0.68
C ILE A 140 -10.01 0.26 -1.07
N ILE A 141 -9.23 0.76 -2.03
CA ILE A 141 -9.34 2.16 -2.52
C ILE A 141 -10.70 2.40 -3.16
N SER A 142 -11.12 1.53 -4.08
CA SER A 142 -12.39 1.65 -4.79
C SER A 142 -13.58 1.71 -3.80
N ARG A 143 -13.55 0.85 -2.78
CA ARG A 143 -14.58 0.80 -1.75
C ARG A 143 -14.53 2.01 -0.80
N SER A 144 -13.33 2.44 -0.39
CA SER A 144 -13.12 3.60 0.49
C SER A 144 -13.70 4.88 -0.11
N ILE A 145 -13.44 5.11 -1.40
CA ILE A 145 -13.98 6.24 -2.16
C ILE A 145 -15.50 6.25 -2.07
N LEU A 146 -16.15 5.12 -2.33
CA LEU A 146 -17.61 5.04 -2.36
C LEU A 146 -18.26 5.27 -1.00
N ALA A 147 -17.66 4.79 0.10
CA ALA A 147 -18.16 5.12 1.43
C ALA A 147 -18.06 6.61 1.75
N MET A 148 -17.01 7.29 1.29
CA MET A 148 -16.89 8.74 1.47
C MET A 148 -17.92 9.49 0.64
N PHE A 149 -18.25 9.02 -0.57
CA PHE A 149 -19.38 9.56 -1.35
C PHE A 149 -20.69 9.42 -0.58
N TRP A 150 -20.99 8.21 -0.07
CA TRP A 150 -22.21 7.99 0.71
C TRP A 150 -22.24 8.83 1.98
N LEU A 151 -21.11 8.98 2.67
CA LEU A 151 -21.02 9.84 3.84
C LEU A 151 -21.44 11.27 3.50
N GLY A 152 -20.95 11.80 2.37
CA GLY A 152 -21.31 13.11 1.85
C GLY A 152 -22.77 13.22 1.43
N ILE A 153 -23.29 12.27 0.65
CA ILE A 153 -24.68 12.25 0.16
C ILE A 153 -25.66 12.24 1.34
N GLN A 154 -25.43 11.34 2.31
CA GLN A 154 -26.26 11.28 3.51
C GLN A 154 -26.11 12.54 4.37
N GLY A 155 -24.92 13.18 4.36
CA GLY A 155 -24.68 14.47 5.00
C GLY A 155 -25.47 15.62 4.35
N ALA A 156 -25.57 15.64 3.02
CA ALA A 156 -26.36 16.62 2.28
C ALA A 156 -27.86 16.45 2.54
N ASN A 157 -28.34 15.21 2.58
CA ASN A 157 -29.71 14.91 3.01
C ASN A 157 -29.95 15.32 4.48
N GLY A 158 -28.99 15.07 5.36
CA GLY A 158 -29.04 15.50 6.75
C GLY A 158 -29.07 17.02 6.93
N ALA A 159 -28.35 17.76 6.07
CA ALA A 159 -28.35 19.21 6.05
C ALA A 159 -29.73 19.80 5.71
N LYS A 160 -30.47 19.15 4.81
CA LYS A 160 -31.85 19.53 4.51
C LYS A 160 -32.77 19.36 5.72
N ALA A 161 -32.59 18.30 6.50
CA ALA A 161 -33.30 18.14 7.76
C ALA A 161 -32.93 19.26 8.76
N MET A 162 -31.65 19.63 8.84
CA MET A 162 -31.18 20.76 9.66
C MET A 162 -31.83 22.09 9.20
N GLN A 163 -31.89 22.35 7.90
CA GLN A 163 -32.56 23.55 7.36
C GLN A 163 -34.03 23.61 7.76
N LEU A 164 -34.74 22.48 7.69
CA LEU A 164 -36.14 22.39 8.12
C LEU A 164 -36.31 22.63 9.61
N MET A 165 -35.40 22.13 10.44
CA MET A 165 -35.42 22.41 11.88
C MET A 165 -35.27 23.91 12.16
N ILE A 166 -34.28 24.57 11.53
CA ILE A 166 -34.02 26.00 11.71
C ILE A 166 -35.19 26.84 11.20
N SER A 167 -35.66 26.58 9.98
CA SER A 167 -36.76 27.32 9.37
C SER A 167 -38.12 27.10 10.06
N SER A 168 -38.30 25.97 10.75
CA SER A 168 -39.51 25.72 11.56
C SER A 168 -39.57 26.59 12.81
N ILE A 169 -38.41 26.90 13.40
CA ILE A 169 -38.28 27.84 14.53
C ILE A 169 -38.31 29.28 14.01
N TRP A 170 -37.48 29.57 13.00
CA TRP A 170 -37.30 30.89 12.40
C TRP A 170 -37.57 30.86 10.90
N PRO A 171 -38.81 31.12 10.46
CA PRO A 171 -39.17 31.10 9.04
C PRO A 171 -38.38 32.09 8.17
N SER A 172 -37.87 33.17 8.77
CA SER A 172 -37.00 34.15 8.10
C SER A 172 -35.72 33.54 7.53
N PHE A 173 -35.29 32.37 8.03
CA PHE A 173 -34.10 31.67 7.54
C PHE A 173 -34.22 31.25 6.07
N ASN A 174 -35.43 30.93 5.59
CA ASN A 174 -35.66 30.60 4.18
C ASN A 174 -35.63 31.83 3.25
N ASN A 175 -35.56 33.04 3.81
CA ASN A 175 -35.55 34.30 3.06
C ASN A 175 -34.17 34.96 3.02
N ILE A 176 -33.12 34.23 3.40
CA ILE A 176 -31.74 34.72 3.27
C ILE A 176 -31.43 34.91 1.77
N LYS A 177 -30.80 36.04 1.43
CA LYS A 177 -30.39 36.30 0.04
C LYS A 177 -29.37 35.24 -0.39
N ASP A 178 -29.69 34.51 -1.46
CA ASP A 178 -28.75 33.57 -2.07
C ASP A 178 -27.57 34.32 -2.67
N THR A 179 -26.37 34.01 -2.16
CA THR A 179 -25.08 34.56 -2.57
C THR A 179 -24.18 33.50 -3.19
N ILE A 180 -24.56 32.22 -3.10
CA ILE A 180 -23.82 31.08 -3.64
C ILE A 180 -24.33 30.71 -5.03
N GLY A 181 -25.64 30.82 -5.25
CA GLY A 181 -26.30 30.58 -6.54
C GLY A 181 -26.72 29.13 -6.72
N MET A 182 -27.90 28.79 -6.19
CA MET A 182 -28.52 27.47 -6.24
C MET A 182 -28.53 26.86 -7.65
N GLU A 183 -28.92 27.63 -8.67
CA GLU A 183 -29.03 27.14 -10.06
C GLU A 183 -27.69 26.67 -10.63
N THR A 184 -26.57 27.27 -10.21
CA THR A 184 -25.24 26.95 -10.75
C THR A 184 -24.46 25.99 -9.87
N GLN A 185 -24.63 26.06 -8.55
CA GLN A 185 -23.85 25.27 -7.58
C GLN A 185 -24.60 24.07 -7.01
N GLY A 186 -25.92 23.99 -7.17
CA GLY A 186 -26.76 22.93 -6.60
C GLY A 186 -26.99 23.03 -5.10
N ILE A 187 -26.69 24.18 -4.49
CA ILE A 187 -26.95 24.48 -3.07
C ILE A 187 -27.10 26.00 -2.88
N SER A 188 -28.07 26.41 -2.06
CA SER A 188 -28.29 27.82 -1.68
C SER A 188 -27.47 28.23 -0.45
N THR A 189 -27.41 29.54 -0.15
CA THR A 189 -26.73 30.06 1.04
C THR A 189 -27.26 29.45 2.34
N GLU A 190 -28.58 29.38 2.53
CA GLU A 190 -29.20 28.78 3.71
C GLU A 190 -28.97 27.25 3.77
N GLY A 191 -28.92 26.59 2.61
CA GLY A 191 -28.53 25.18 2.50
C GLY A 191 -27.09 24.94 2.95
N MET A 192 -26.16 25.80 2.55
CA MET A 192 -24.75 25.70 2.93
C MET A 192 -24.53 25.94 4.44
N ILE A 193 -25.23 26.91 5.02
CA ILE A 193 -25.21 27.13 6.48
C ILE A 193 -25.71 25.88 7.20
N SER A 194 -26.83 25.32 6.74
CA SER A 194 -27.41 24.10 7.33
C SER A 194 -26.49 22.89 7.17
N TYR A 195 -25.76 22.80 6.05
CA TYR A 195 -24.76 21.78 5.80
C TYR A 195 -23.58 21.86 6.75
N PHE A 196 -23.03 23.07 6.94
CA PHE A 196 -21.95 23.30 7.90
C PHE A 196 -22.38 22.93 9.32
N LEU A 197 -23.60 23.31 9.73
CA LEU A 197 -24.13 22.98 11.06
C LEU A 197 -24.36 21.47 11.23
N PHE A 198 -24.93 20.79 10.23
CA PHE A 198 -25.07 19.34 10.23
C PHE A 198 -23.70 18.66 10.41
N TRP A 199 -22.74 19.03 9.58
CA TRP A 199 -21.38 18.48 9.60
C TRP A 199 -20.69 18.71 10.96
N LEU A 200 -20.80 19.92 11.51
CA LEU A 200 -20.19 20.31 12.78
C LEU A 200 -20.75 19.48 13.95
N ILE A 201 -22.07 19.28 14.00
CA ILE A 201 -22.73 18.53 15.07
C ILE A 201 -22.50 17.02 14.90
N GLN A 202 -22.47 16.53 13.66
CA GLN A 202 -22.24 15.11 13.38
C GLN A 202 -20.81 14.66 13.71
N LEU A 203 -19.80 15.50 13.44
CA LEU A 203 -18.38 15.14 13.56
C LEU A 203 -18.00 14.46 14.89
N PRO A 204 -18.33 14.99 16.09
CA PRO A 204 -17.99 14.32 17.35
C PRO A 204 -18.71 12.98 17.53
N LEU A 205 -19.89 12.79 16.92
CA LEU A 205 -20.65 11.55 16.99
C LEU A 205 -20.03 10.44 16.13
N LEU A 206 -19.31 10.79 15.06
CA LEU A 206 -18.55 9.83 14.24
C LEU A 206 -17.37 9.19 14.98
N LEU A 207 -16.94 9.78 16.10
CA LEU A 207 -15.82 9.30 16.91
C LEU A 207 -16.27 8.34 18.03
N ILE A 208 -17.57 8.03 18.12
CA ILE A 208 -18.07 7.07 19.12
C ILE A 208 -17.64 5.65 18.72
N PRO A 209 -16.95 4.91 19.62
CA PRO A 209 -16.51 3.56 19.32
C PRO A 209 -17.65 2.62 18.92
N PRO A 210 -17.46 1.71 17.94
CA PRO A 210 -18.50 0.80 17.46
C PRO A 210 -19.17 -0.03 18.57
N THR A 211 -18.41 -0.39 19.61
CA THR A 211 -18.86 -1.17 20.77
C THR A 211 -19.91 -0.45 21.63
N LYS A 212 -20.02 0.88 21.52
CA LYS A 212 -20.93 1.72 22.32
C LYS A 212 -22.15 2.23 21.55
N LEU A 213 -22.31 1.88 20.27
CA LEU A 213 -23.36 2.41 19.39
C LEU A 213 -24.79 1.91 19.71
N ARG A 214 -24.94 0.89 20.56
CA ARG A 214 -26.23 0.25 20.87
C ARG A 214 -27.35 1.23 21.26
N TRP A 215 -27.02 2.31 21.97
CA TRP A 215 -28.03 3.28 22.44
C TRP A 215 -28.51 4.21 21.34
N LEU A 216 -27.64 4.54 20.39
CA LEU A 216 -28.02 5.30 19.20
C LEU A 216 -29.03 4.50 18.35
N PHE A 217 -28.82 3.18 18.26
CA PHE A 217 -29.74 2.28 17.54
C PHE A 217 -31.13 2.27 18.16
N ILE A 218 -31.24 2.24 19.49
CA ILE A 218 -32.53 2.22 20.18
C ILE A 218 -33.31 3.52 19.89
N VAL A 219 -32.66 4.68 19.98
CA VAL A 219 -33.32 5.97 19.69
C VAL A 219 -33.78 6.03 18.23
N LYS A 220 -32.91 5.62 17.30
CA LYS A 220 -33.20 5.60 15.86
C LYS A 220 -34.35 4.65 15.51
N LEU A 221 -34.42 3.48 16.16
CA LEU A 221 -35.45 2.46 15.95
C LEU A 221 -36.86 2.94 16.35
N VAL A 222 -36.96 3.98 17.18
CA VAL A 222 -38.23 4.61 17.55
C VAL A 222 -38.51 5.81 16.66
N ALA A 223 -37.54 6.72 16.51
CA ALA A 223 -37.76 8.00 15.84
C ALA A 223 -38.09 7.83 14.34
N ALA A 224 -37.26 7.10 13.60
CA ALA A 224 -37.39 7.02 12.15
C ALA A 224 -38.67 6.29 11.68
N PRO A 225 -39.05 5.13 12.24
CA PRO A 225 -40.27 4.44 11.82
C PRO A 225 -41.55 5.22 12.15
N ILE A 226 -41.61 5.87 13.32
CA ILE A 226 -42.76 6.69 13.70
C ILE A 226 -42.94 7.84 12.70
N THR A 227 -41.86 8.56 12.38
CA THR A 227 -41.92 9.65 11.41
C THR A 227 -42.29 9.15 10.01
N ALA A 228 -41.70 8.05 9.56
CA ALA A 228 -42.01 7.42 8.27
C ALA A 228 -43.51 7.06 8.14
N ILE A 229 -44.08 6.40 9.14
CA ILE A 229 -45.50 6.01 9.17
C ILE A 229 -46.40 7.26 9.29
N ALA A 230 -46.02 8.24 10.11
CA ALA A 230 -46.77 9.48 10.27
C ALA A 230 -46.82 10.29 8.96
N THR A 231 -45.69 10.43 8.26
CA THR A 231 -45.62 11.12 6.97
C THR A 231 -46.48 10.42 5.92
N LEU A 232 -46.42 9.09 5.84
CA LEU A 232 -47.29 8.29 4.97
C LEU A 232 -48.77 8.53 5.30
N GLY A 233 -49.16 8.35 6.57
CA GLY A 233 -50.54 8.47 7.02
C GLY A 233 -51.13 9.84 6.73
N TRP A 234 -50.34 10.89 6.94
CA TRP A 234 -50.73 12.27 6.62
C TRP A 234 -50.94 12.47 5.11
N CYS A 235 -50.01 11.99 4.26
CA CYS A 235 -50.13 12.15 2.80
C CYS A 235 -51.34 11.41 2.24
N VAL A 236 -51.54 10.15 2.65
CA VAL A 236 -52.68 9.33 2.20
C VAL A 236 -54.02 9.93 2.65
N HIS A 237 -54.09 10.42 3.89
CA HIS A 237 -55.28 11.09 4.39
C HIS A 237 -55.59 12.36 3.59
N LYS A 238 -54.58 13.21 3.36
CA LYS A 238 -54.74 14.45 2.58
C LYS A 238 -55.10 14.20 1.13
N ALA A 239 -54.63 13.10 0.54
CA ALA A 239 -54.91 12.74 -0.85
C ALA A 239 -56.33 12.17 -1.05
N GLY A 240 -57.15 12.08 0.01
CA GLY A 240 -58.51 11.52 -0.07
C GLY A 240 -58.57 9.99 -0.03
N GLY A 241 -57.50 9.35 0.46
CA GLY A 241 -57.38 7.88 0.57
C GLY A 241 -56.52 7.26 -0.54
N SER A 242 -56.37 5.94 -0.50
CA SER A 242 -55.50 5.19 -1.42
C SER A 242 -56.15 4.85 -2.77
N GLY A 243 -57.41 5.21 -3.03
CA GLY A 243 -58.17 4.73 -4.18
C GLY A 243 -57.59 5.10 -5.56
N ALA A 244 -57.13 6.33 -5.76
CA ALA A 244 -56.56 6.79 -7.03
C ALA A 244 -55.13 6.27 -7.27
N LEU A 245 -54.42 5.87 -6.21
CA LEU A 245 -53.10 5.24 -6.25
C LEU A 245 -53.11 3.92 -7.05
N PHE A 246 -54.13 3.08 -6.80
CA PHE A 246 -54.25 1.73 -7.37
C PHE A 246 -54.59 1.71 -8.87
N ASN A 247 -55.04 2.85 -9.41
CA ASN A 247 -55.55 3.02 -10.77
C ASN A 247 -54.59 3.78 -11.71
N GLN A 248 -53.36 4.08 -11.29
CA GLN A 248 -52.38 4.76 -12.15
C GLN A 248 -51.93 3.84 -13.31
N PRO A 249 -52.02 4.28 -14.58
CA PRO A 249 -51.50 3.52 -15.72
C PRO A 249 -49.98 3.64 -15.81
N VAL A 250 -49.31 2.56 -16.24
CA VAL A 250 -47.87 2.54 -16.53
C VAL A 250 -47.59 3.44 -17.74
N LYS A 251 -46.56 4.30 -17.67
CA LYS A 251 -46.22 5.26 -18.75
C LYS A 251 -45.31 4.68 -19.85
N VAL A 252 -44.67 3.54 -19.58
CA VAL A 252 -43.69 2.88 -20.46
C VAL A 252 -44.14 1.48 -20.87
N HIS A 253 -43.83 1.06 -22.11
CA HIS A 253 -44.29 -0.22 -22.67
C HIS A 253 -43.20 -0.94 -23.48
N GLY A 254 -43.40 -2.22 -23.80
CA GLY A 254 -42.50 -2.99 -24.69
C GLY A 254 -41.12 -3.26 -24.09
N SER A 255 -40.06 -3.21 -24.91
CA SER A 255 -38.69 -3.45 -24.46
C SER A 255 -38.17 -2.38 -23.50
N GLU A 256 -38.65 -1.14 -23.64
CA GLU A 256 -38.30 -0.03 -22.76
C GLU A 256 -38.75 -0.31 -21.32
N TYR A 257 -39.96 -0.87 -21.15
CA TYR A 257 -40.46 -1.32 -19.85
C TYR A 257 -39.53 -2.36 -19.19
N ALA A 258 -39.11 -3.39 -19.94
CA ALA A 258 -38.28 -4.47 -19.40
C ALA A 258 -36.90 -3.98 -18.96
N TYR A 259 -36.24 -3.15 -19.77
CA TYR A 259 -34.93 -2.60 -19.44
C TYR A 259 -34.98 -1.55 -18.34
N LEU A 260 -36.05 -0.75 -18.27
CA LEU A 260 -36.26 0.17 -17.15
C LEU A 260 -36.48 -0.59 -15.84
N TRP A 261 -37.25 -1.68 -15.87
CA TRP A 261 -37.44 -2.56 -14.71
C TRP A 261 -36.10 -3.11 -14.20
N LEU A 262 -35.26 -3.64 -15.10
CA LEU A 262 -33.93 -4.14 -14.75
C LEU A 262 -33.03 -3.03 -14.19
N SER A 263 -33.01 -1.86 -14.84
CA SER A 263 -32.22 -0.72 -14.39
C SER A 263 -32.61 -0.27 -12.99
N CYS A 264 -33.90 -0.21 -12.68
CA CYS A 264 -34.39 0.12 -11.33
C CYS A 264 -34.01 -0.97 -10.31
N MET A 265 -34.09 -2.26 -10.69
CA MET A 265 -33.66 -3.37 -9.83
C MET A 265 -32.16 -3.28 -9.53
N SER A 266 -31.33 -3.04 -10.55
CA SER A 266 -29.89 -2.82 -10.39
C SER A 266 -29.60 -1.62 -9.48
N ALA A 267 -30.35 -0.52 -9.59
CA ALA A 267 -30.19 0.64 -8.72
C ALA A 267 -30.50 0.32 -7.25
N VAL A 268 -31.58 -0.43 -6.98
CA VAL A 268 -31.93 -0.89 -5.62
C VAL A 268 -30.80 -1.72 -5.01
N THR A 269 -30.25 -2.63 -5.80
CA THR A 269 -29.11 -3.45 -5.38
C THR A 269 -27.84 -2.61 -5.17
N GLY A 270 -27.58 -1.66 -6.06
CA GLY A 270 -26.47 -0.73 -6.00
C GLY A 270 -26.43 0.11 -4.72
N SER A 271 -27.58 0.45 -4.15
CA SER A 271 -27.68 1.18 -2.88
C SER A 271 -27.01 0.50 -1.70
N TRP A 272 -26.88 -0.83 -1.76
CA TRP A 272 -26.31 -1.63 -0.68
C TRP A 272 -25.12 -2.49 -1.12
N ALA A 273 -24.67 -2.28 -2.36
CA ALA A 273 -23.52 -2.93 -2.97
C ALA A 273 -22.25 -2.81 -2.13
N THR A 274 -22.00 -1.60 -1.59
CA THR A 274 -20.82 -1.32 -0.75
C THR A 274 -20.80 -2.25 0.45
N LEU A 275 -21.93 -2.31 1.16
CA LEU A 275 -22.09 -3.11 2.37
C LEU A 275 -22.06 -4.60 2.06
N ALA A 276 -22.56 -5.04 0.89
CA ALA A 276 -22.43 -6.42 0.45
C ALA A 276 -20.96 -6.89 0.32
N CYS A 277 -20.03 -5.98 0.05
CA CYS A 277 -18.59 -6.27 0.07
C CYS A 277 -18.03 -6.21 1.49
N ASN A 278 -18.30 -5.12 2.22
CA ASN A 278 -17.59 -4.81 3.46
C ASN A 278 -18.33 -5.11 4.77
N ILE A 279 -19.43 -5.86 4.69
CA ILE A 279 -20.09 -6.45 5.86
C ILE A 279 -19.14 -7.22 6.80
N PRO A 280 -17.98 -7.79 6.38
CA PRO A 280 -16.95 -8.29 7.32
C PRO A 280 -16.51 -7.29 8.40
N ASP A 281 -16.51 -5.99 8.11
CA ASP A 281 -16.12 -4.93 9.05
C ASP A 281 -16.99 -4.91 10.31
N PHE A 282 -18.24 -5.33 10.19
CA PHE A 282 -19.23 -5.40 11.27
C PHE A 282 -19.45 -6.82 11.76
N SER A 283 -19.52 -7.79 10.84
CA SER A 283 -19.72 -9.21 11.16
C SER A 283 -18.60 -9.83 11.97
N ARG A 284 -17.38 -9.26 11.93
CA ARG A 284 -16.29 -9.64 12.84
C ARG A 284 -16.60 -9.51 14.33
N TYR A 285 -17.55 -8.66 14.73
CA TYR A 285 -17.97 -8.51 16.13
C TYR A 285 -19.05 -9.52 16.56
N ALA A 286 -19.53 -10.39 15.67
CA ALA A 286 -20.58 -11.35 15.95
C ALA A 286 -20.09 -12.51 16.84
N ARG A 287 -20.92 -12.94 17.79
CA ARG A 287 -20.66 -14.16 18.60
C ARG A 287 -20.81 -15.47 17.84
N SER A 288 -21.49 -15.44 16.70
CA SER A 288 -21.78 -16.65 15.93
C SER A 288 -21.99 -16.32 14.46
N SER A 289 -21.39 -17.15 13.60
CA SER A 289 -21.60 -17.12 12.15
C SER A 289 -22.99 -17.60 11.74
N LYS A 290 -23.69 -18.41 12.55
CA LYS A 290 -25.03 -18.93 12.22
C LYS A 290 -26.10 -17.84 12.15
N GLY A 291 -25.92 -16.75 12.92
CA GLY A 291 -26.83 -15.61 12.90
C GLY A 291 -26.84 -14.85 11.57
N GLN A 292 -25.82 -15.05 10.71
CA GLN A 292 -25.74 -14.39 9.41
C GLN A 292 -26.79 -14.92 8.43
N TYR A 293 -27.13 -16.21 8.47
CA TYR A 293 -28.08 -16.80 7.52
C TYR A 293 -29.53 -16.32 7.72
N ILE A 294 -29.90 -15.96 8.95
CA ILE A 294 -31.24 -15.43 9.27
C ILE A 294 -31.46 -14.07 8.59
N GLN A 295 -30.39 -13.37 8.24
CA GLN A 295 -30.47 -12.08 7.55
C GLN A 295 -30.98 -12.24 6.11
N LEU A 296 -30.82 -13.40 5.48
CA LEU A 296 -31.23 -13.61 4.08
C LEU A 296 -32.73 -13.35 3.86
N PRO A 297 -33.66 -13.88 4.69
CA PRO A 297 -35.06 -13.49 4.61
C PRO A 297 -35.37 -12.17 5.33
N PHE A 298 -34.66 -11.82 6.40
CA PHE A 298 -35.00 -10.64 7.21
C PHE A 298 -34.70 -9.32 6.48
N LEU A 299 -33.57 -9.24 5.77
CA LEU A 299 -33.15 -8.02 5.06
C LEU A 299 -34.15 -7.61 4.00
N PRO A 300 -34.51 -8.47 3.02
CA PRO A 300 -35.44 -8.06 1.98
C PRO A 300 -36.80 -7.63 2.54
N ILE A 301 -37.27 -8.27 3.63
CA ILE A 301 -38.54 -7.91 4.28
C ILE A 301 -38.47 -6.47 4.82
N ILE A 302 -37.47 -6.14 5.63
CA ILE A 302 -37.42 -4.82 6.27
C ILE A 302 -37.11 -3.70 5.28
N PHE A 303 -36.27 -3.97 4.28
CA PHE A 303 -36.02 -3.08 3.17
C PHE A 303 -37.29 -2.80 2.36
N THR A 304 -38.05 -3.85 2.05
CA THR A 304 -39.30 -3.74 1.30
C THR A 304 -40.33 -2.95 2.11
N ILE A 305 -40.43 -3.16 3.43
CA ILE A 305 -41.34 -2.37 4.27
C ILE A 305 -41.03 -0.88 4.14
N CYS A 306 -39.76 -0.48 4.32
CA CYS A 306 -39.37 0.93 4.19
C CYS A 306 -39.63 1.47 2.78
N GLY A 307 -39.27 0.70 1.74
CA GLY A 307 -39.48 1.07 0.35
C GLY A 307 -40.96 1.24 -0.01
N VAL A 308 -41.84 0.37 0.50
CA VAL A 308 -43.29 0.46 0.31
C VAL A 308 -43.83 1.74 0.94
N LEU A 309 -43.36 2.12 2.15
CA LEU A 309 -43.75 3.41 2.75
C LEU A 309 -43.39 4.57 1.82
N GLY A 310 -42.20 4.54 1.21
CA GLY A 310 -41.78 5.54 0.23
C GLY A 310 -42.63 5.56 -1.03
N ILE A 311 -42.78 4.42 -1.69
CA ILE A 311 -43.56 4.26 -2.93
C ILE A 311 -44.99 4.78 -2.75
N VAL A 312 -45.67 4.35 -1.69
CA VAL A 312 -47.06 4.74 -1.43
C VAL A 312 -47.13 6.24 -1.11
N THR A 313 -46.19 6.77 -0.32
CA THR A 313 -46.19 8.20 0.00
C THR A 313 -45.97 9.04 -1.26
N THR A 314 -44.96 8.74 -2.07
CA THR A 314 -44.64 9.47 -3.30
C THR A 314 -45.75 9.39 -4.35
N SER A 315 -46.44 8.28 -4.44
CA SER A 315 -47.57 8.18 -5.37
C SER A 315 -48.83 8.89 -4.81
N ALA A 316 -48.97 9.05 -3.49
CA ALA A 316 -49.97 9.94 -2.90
C ALA A 316 -49.67 11.44 -3.10
N THR A 317 -48.40 11.87 -3.11
CA THR A 317 -48.03 13.29 -3.30
C THR A 317 -48.40 13.83 -4.68
N GLN A 318 -48.45 12.97 -5.71
CA GLN A 318 -48.94 13.31 -7.04
C GLN A 318 -50.41 13.77 -7.06
N LEU A 319 -51.18 13.48 -6.02
CA LEU A 319 -52.57 13.94 -5.88
C LEU A 319 -52.68 15.25 -5.09
N LEU A 320 -51.59 15.70 -4.45
CA LEU A 320 -51.56 16.86 -3.56
C LEU A 320 -50.98 18.12 -4.23
N TRP A 321 -49.87 17.97 -4.96
CA TRP A 321 -49.08 19.11 -5.49
C TRP A 321 -48.76 18.91 -6.98
N ASP A 322 -49.51 19.61 -7.85
CA ASP A 322 -49.29 19.76 -9.31
C ASP A 322 -48.96 18.49 -10.13
N LYS A 323 -49.34 17.31 -9.63
CA LYS A 323 -49.04 15.99 -10.23
C LYS A 323 -47.56 15.61 -10.27
N GLU A 324 -46.70 16.33 -9.56
CA GLU A 324 -45.28 16.00 -9.46
C GLU A 324 -45.04 14.98 -8.32
N PRO A 325 -44.34 13.86 -8.59
CA PRO A 325 -44.00 12.89 -7.56
C PRO A 325 -42.86 13.41 -6.68
N LEU A 326 -43.19 13.83 -5.45
CA LEU A 326 -42.18 14.11 -4.42
C LEU A 326 -41.63 12.80 -3.86
N TRP A 327 -40.38 12.50 -4.20
CA TRP A 327 -39.69 11.26 -3.83
C TRP A 327 -38.84 11.38 -2.56
N ASN A 328 -38.44 12.59 -2.18
CA ASN A 328 -37.70 12.85 -0.94
C ASN A 328 -38.68 13.26 0.18
N PRO A 329 -38.70 12.56 1.33
CA PRO A 329 -39.66 12.84 2.40
C PRO A 329 -39.40 14.16 3.12
N LEU A 330 -38.20 14.72 3.06
CA LEU A 330 -37.92 16.05 3.61
C LEU A 330 -38.60 17.16 2.78
N ASP A 331 -38.74 17.00 1.46
CA ASP A 331 -39.52 17.93 0.63
C ASP A 331 -41.00 17.91 1.01
N ILE A 332 -41.52 16.72 1.29
CA ILE A 332 -42.90 16.55 1.77
C ILE A 332 -43.09 17.30 3.10
N ILE A 333 -42.15 17.15 4.03
CA ILE A 333 -42.18 17.82 5.33
C ILE A 333 -42.03 19.34 5.19
N ALA A 334 -41.27 19.84 4.21
CA ALA A 334 -41.15 21.27 3.94
C ALA A 334 -42.52 21.92 3.71
N HIS A 335 -43.42 21.25 2.98
CA HIS A 335 -44.78 21.72 2.76
C HIS A 335 -45.61 21.84 4.04
N TRP A 336 -45.28 21.13 5.12
CA TRP A 336 -45.99 21.23 6.39
C TRP A 336 -45.84 22.61 7.03
N GLN A 337 -44.76 23.34 6.72
CA GLN A 337 -44.52 24.68 7.26
C GLN A 337 -45.59 25.70 6.80
N ALA A 338 -46.25 25.45 5.66
CA ALA A 338 -47.33 26.29 5.16
C ALA A 338 -48.62 26.20 6.01
N TYR A 339 -48.76 25.18 6.86
CA TYR A 339 -49.95 24.96 7.70
C TYR A 339 -49.90 25.68 9.06
N GLY A 340 -49.19 26.81 9.15
CA GLY A 340 -49.09 27.63 10.35
C GLY A 340 -48.24 27.03 11.47
N HIS A 341 -48.43 27.50 12.70
CA HIS A 341 -47.54 27.18 13.84
C HIS A 341 -47.49 25.69 14.19
N SER A 342 -48.63 24.98 14.11
CA SER A 342 -48.70 23.53 14.37
C SER A 342 -48.01 22.72 13.27
N GLY A 343 -48.15 23.12 12.01
CA GLY A 343 -47.45 22.52 10.87
C GLY A 343 -45.93 22.66 10.98
N ARG A 344 -45.44 23.83 11.40
CA ARG A 344 -44.01 24.04 11.69
C ARG A 344 -43.51 23.19 12.85
N ALA A 345 -44.29 23.05 13.93
CA ALA A 345 -43.92 22.17 15.03
C ALA A 345 -43.80 20.70 14.58
N ALA A 346 -44.76 20.22 13.79
CA ALA A 346 -44.70 18.88 13.20
C ALA A 346 -43.48 18.71 12.29
N ALA A 347 -43.17 19.71 11.46
CA ALA A 347 -42.00 19.71 10.59
C ALA A 347 -40.69 19.65 11.38
N PHE A 348 -40.58 20.39 12.49
CA PHE A 348 -39.41 20.37 13.36
C PHE A 348 -39.14 18.97 13.94
N PHE A 349 -40.16 18.32 14.51
CA PHE A 349 -40.00 17.00 15.11
C PHE A 349 -39.72 15.92 14.07
N ALA A 350 -40.41 15.96 12.92
CA ALA A 350 -40.17 15.04 11.82
C ALA A 350 -38.76 15.20 11.23
N ALA A 351 -38.31 16.45 11.02
CA ALA A 351 -36.96 16.73 10.56
C ALA A 351 -35.90 16.31 11.60
N THR A 352 -36.17 16.47 12.90
CA THR A 352 -35.27 15.99 13.97
C THR A 352 -35.13 14.47 13.94
N ALA A 353 -36.22 13.73 13.73
CA ALA A 353 -36.19 12.28 13.63
C ALA A 353 -35.37 11.81 12.42
N TRP A 354 -35.56 12.44 11.25
CA TRP A 354 -34.75 12.15 10.07
C TRP A 354 -33.29 12.55 10.26
N TYR A 355 -33.00 13.68 10.90
CA TYR A 355 -31.63 14.08 11.25
C TYR A 355 -30.92 12.98 12.06
N ILE A 356 -31.58 12.46 13.12
CA ILE A 356 -31.03 11.37 13.94
C ILE A 356 -30.80 10.11 13.09
N ALA A 357 -31.74 9.79 12.18
CA ALA A 357 -31.61 8.65 11.28
C ALA A 357 -30.37 8.78 10.38
N GLN A 358 -30.14 9.95 9.80
CA GLN A 358 -29.02 10.23 8.90
C GLN A 358 -27.67 10.19 9.60
N VAL A 359 -27.56 10.82 10.77
CA VAL A 359 -26.35 10.74 11.59
C VAL A 359 -26.06 9.29 11.95
N GLY A 360 -27.08 8.53 12.37
CA GLY A 360 -26.94 7.12 12.70
C GLY A 360 -26.42 6.29 11.53
N THR A 361 -27.07 6.38 10.36
CA THR A 361 -26.66 5.67 9.14
C THR A 361 -25.24 6.05 8.71
N ASN A 362 -24.86 7.32 8.83
CA ASN A 362 -23.51 7.73 8.46
C ASN A 362 -22.42 7.13 9.34
N ILE A 363 -22.71 6.94 10.63
CA ILE A 363 -21.79 6.26 11.55
C ILE A 363 -21.68 4.78 11.15
N THR A 364 -22.81 4.10 10.97
CA THR A 364 -22.88 2.65 10.80
C THR A 364 -22.55 2.14 9.41
N ALA A 365 -22.83 2.88 8.35
CA ALA A 365 -22.66 2.39 6.99
C ALA A 365 -21.41 2.99 6.32
N ASN A 366 -21.06 4.24 6.65
CA ASN A 366 -20.18 5.04 5.81
C ASN A 366 -18.85 5.39 6.48
N SER A 367 -18.86 6.00 7.67
CA SER A 367 -17.64 6.51 8.31
C SER A 367 -16.73 5.39 8.80
N ILE A 368 -17.27 4.41 9.52
CA ILE A 368 -16.50 3.27 10.05
C ILE A 368 -15.92 2.45 8.90
N SER A 369 -16.73 2.22 7.86
CA SER A 369 -16.31 1.51 6.66
C SER A 369 -15.13 2.20 5.97
N ALA A 370 -15.23 3.52 5.73
CA ALA A 370 -14.12 4.29 5.15
C ALA A 370 -12.88 4.28 6.05
N ALA A 371 -13.07 4.40 7.36
CA ALA A 371 -11.99 4.38 8.32
C ALA A 371 -11.24 3.04 8.35
N ASN A 372 -11.93 1.90 8.31
CA ASN A 372 -11.32 0.56 8.26
C ASN A 372 -10.48 0.32 7.00
N ASP A 373 -10.81 0.96 5.87
CA ASP A 373 -9.96 0.90 4.68
C ASP A 373 -8.72 1.77 4.84
N LEU A 374 -8.91 2.99 5.34
CA LEU A 374 -7.82 3.95 5.52
C LEU A 374 -6.78 3.46 6.53
N THR A 375 -7.19 2.68 7.54
CA THR A 375 -6.25 2.03 8.47
C THR A 375 -5.38 1.00 7.77
N VAL A 376 -5.84 0.36 6.69
CA VAL A 376 -5.02 -0.59 5.90
C VAL A 376 -4.19 0.11 4.83
N LEU A 377 -4.70 1.22 4.26
CA LEU A 377 -3.96 2.03 3.29
C LEU A 377 -2.81 2.80 3.92
N PHE A 378 -3.02 3.31 5.13
CA PHE A 378 -2.08 4.18 5.84
C PHE A 378 -1.89 3.75 7.31
N PRO A 379 -1.51 2.49 7.59
CA PRO A 379 -1.49 1.93 8.95
C PRO A 379 -0.52 2.64 9.90
N ARG A 380 0.48 3.34 9.35
CA ARG A 380 1.45 4.16 10.08
C ARG A 380 0.89 5.48 10.61
N TRP A 381 -0.12 6.03 9.95
CA TRP A 381 -0.61 7.38 10.24
C TRP A 381 -2.09 7.41 10.63
N VAL A 382 -2.86 6.39 10.26
CA VAL A 382 -4.31 6.39 10.38
C VAL A 382 -4.78 5.24 11.28
N ASN A 383 -5.42 5.63 12.39
CA ASN A 383 -6.24 4.74 13.20
C ASN A 383 -7.71 4.99 12.88
N ILE A 384 -8.62 4.18 13.45
CA ILE A 384 -10.04 4.29 13.14
C ILE A 384 -10.60 5.71 13.38
N TYR A 385 -10.14 6.40 14.43
CA TYR A 385 -10.59 7.76 14.75
C TYR A 385 -10.12 8.79 13.72
N ARG A 386 -8.83 8.76 13.36
CA ARG A 386 -8.28 9.63 12.31
C ARG A 386 -8.91 9.32 10.96
N GLY A 387 -9.18 8.05 10.68
CA GLY A 387 -9.89 7.59 9.49
C GLY A 387 -11.28 8.19 9.39
N CYS A 388 -12.06 8.20 10.49
CA CYS A 388 -13.37 8.84 10.53
C CYS A 388 -13.30 10.34 10.25
N ILE A 389 -12.29 11.06 10.78
CA ILE A 389 -12.10 12.50 10.54
C ILE A 389 -11.76 12.76 9.07
N ILE A 390 -10.80 12.00 8.51
CA ILE A 390 -10.41 12.11 7.09
C ILE A 390 -11.63 11.85 6.20
N ALA A 391 -12.38 10.78 6.47
CA ALA A 391 -13.59 10.45 5.73
C ALA A 391 -14.63 11.58 5.83
N ALA A 392 -14.85 12.16 7.02
CA ALA A 392 -15.78 13.26 7.22
C ALA A 392 -15.38 14.54 6.48
N VAL A 393 -14.09 14.84 6.37
CA VAL A 393 -13.61 16.01 5.62
C VAL A 393 -13.67 15.77 4.12
N VAL A 394 -13.14 14.64 3.65
CA VAL A 394 -13.10 14.32 2.21
C VAL A 394 -14.50 14.06 1.67
N GLY A 395 -15.25 13.17 2.32
CA GLY A 395 -16.64 12.87 1.96
C GLY A 395 -17.58 14.06 2.15
N GLY A 396 -17.37 14.84 3.22
CA GLY A 396 -18.21 16.00 3.52
C GLY A 396 -17.96 17.22 2.63
N TRP A 397 -16.71 17.51 2.24
CA TRP A 397 -16.40 18.78 1.57
C TRP A 397 -15.76 18.61 0.19
N VAL A 398 -14.78 17.72 0.07
CA VAL A 398 -14.00 17.57 -1.17
C VAL A 398 -14.84 16.99 -2.31
N ILE A 399 -15.77 16.09 -1.99
CA ILE A 399 -16.59 15.38 -2.97
C ILE A 399 -17.77 16.22 -3.52
N VAL A 400 -18.16 17.31 -2.85
CA VAL A 400 -19.27 18.19 -3.28
C VAL A 400 -20.60 17.40 -3.46
N PRO A 401 -21.10 16.71 -2.42
CA PRO A 401 -22.16 15.71 -2.55
C PRO A 401 -23.52 16.26 -3.01
N TRP A 402 -23.83 17.53 -2.72
CA TRP A 402 -25.10 18.16 -3.11
C TRP A 402 -25.31 18.23 -4.63
N LYS A 403 -24.24 18.23 -5.44
CA LYS A 403 -24.38 18.17 -6.90
C LYS A 403 -24.95 16.83 -7.40
N ILE A 404 -24.70 15.74 -6.68
CA ILE A 404 -25.21 14.40 -7.03
C ILE A 404 -26.73 14.33 -6.77
N LEU A 405 -27.19 14.95 -5.68
CA LEU A 405 -28.60 14.99 -5.28
C LEU A 405 -29.45 16.00 -6.05
N SER A 406 -28.85 16.77 -6.96
CA SER A 406 -29.57 17.78 -7.75
C SER A 406 -30.66 17.20 -8.66
N SER A 407 -30.56 15.92 -9.07
CA SER A 407 -31.62 15.23 -9.81
C SER A 407 -31.67 13.73 -9.51
N ALA A 408 -32.87 13.13 -9.60
CA ALA A 408 -33.07 11.69 -9.44
C ALA A 408 -32.31 10.88 -10.51
N THR A 409 -32.19 11.41 -11.73
CA THR A 409 -31.44 10.76 -12.82
C THR A 409 -29.95 10.72 -12.53
N THR A 410 -29.35 11.83 -12.07
CA THR A 410 -27.94 11.89 -11.67
C THR A 410 -27.67 10.93 -10.51
N PHE A 411 -28.58 10.88 -9.54
CA PHE A 411 -28.50 9.94 -8.43
C PHE A 411 -28.53 8.49 -8.92
N LEU A 412 -29.52 8.08 -9.72
CA LEU A 412 -29.60 6.71 -10.25
C LEU A 412 -28.40 6.32 -11.13
N ALA A 413 -27.87 7.24 -11.93
CA ALA A 413 -26.66 7.01 -12.73
C ALA A 413 -25.42 6.76 -11.84
N PHE A 414 -25.29 7.50 -10.74
CA PHE A 414 -24.26 7.25 -9.73
C PHE A 414 -24.43 5.85 -9.09
N MET A 415 -25.66 5.43 -8.77
CA MET A 415 -25.94 4.11 -8.19
C MET A 415 -25.54 2.94 -9.10
N GLY A 416 -25.91 3.01 -10.38
CA GLY A 416 -25.52 2.00 -11.37
C GLY A 416 -24.02 1.98 -11.57
N GLY A 417 -23.39 3.16 -11.67
CA GLY A 417 -22.00 3.21 -12.12
C GLY A 417 -20.98 2.52 -11.23
N TYR A 418 -21.19 2.53 -9.92
CA TYR A 418 -20.30 1.85 -8.97
C TYR A 418 -20.62 0.36 -8.78
N SER A 419 -21.86 -0.04 -9.06
CA SER A 419 -22.29 -1.44 -9.00
C SER A 419 -21.49 -2.32 -9.94
N VAL A 420 -21.07 -1.76 -11.09
CA VAL A 420 -20.14 -2.38 -12.06
C VAL A 420 -18.87 -2.92 -11.40
N PHE A 421 -18.30 -2.20 -10.44
CA PHE A 421 -17.04 -2.59 -9.79
C PHE A 421 -17.26 -3.44 -8.54
N LEU A 422 -18.31 -3.18 -7.77
CA LEU A 422 -18.55 -3.87 -6.52
C LEU A 422 -19.17 -5.25 -6.68
N ALA A 423 -20.05 -5.44 -7.67
CA ALA A 423 -20.63 -6.74 -7.95
C ALA A 423 -19.57 -7.83 -8.18
N PRO A 424 -18.56 -7.63 -9.05
CA PRO A 424 -17.53 -8.62 -9.24
C PRO A 424 -16.64 -8.81 -7.99
N MET A 425 -16.37 -7.76 -7.21
CA MET A 425 -15.63 -7.90 -5.93
C MET A 425 -16.37 -8.81 -4.95
N ALA A 426 -17.66 -8.55 -4.73
CA ALA A 426 -18.50 -9.36 -3.85
C ALA A 426 -18.55 -10.83 -4.32
N GLY A 427 -18.65 -11.05 -5.63
CA GLY A 427 -18.67 -12.39 -6.23
C GLY A 427 -17.34 -13.14 -6.09
N ILE A 428 -16.20 -12.47 -6.29
CA ILE A 428 -14.87 -13.08 -6.14
C ILE A 428 -14.62 -13.46 -4.67
N ILE A 429 -14.89 -12.57 -3.72
CA ILE A 429 -14.71 -12.86 -2.29
C ILE A 429 -15.59 -14.05 -1.87
N ALA A 430 -16.86 -14.06 -2.28
CA ALA A 430 -17.78 -15.15 -1.97
C ALA A 430 -17.32 -16.47 -2.60
N SER A 431 -17.01 -16.50 -3.90
CA SER A 431 -16.59 -17.73 -4.59
C SER A 431 -15.24 -18.26 -4.10
N ASP A 432 -14.32 -17.37 -3.75
CA ASP A 432 -13.03 -17.73 -3.17
C ASP A 432 -13.20 -18.52 -1.87
N TYR A 433 -13.96 -17.98 -0.92
CA TYR A 433 -14.17 -18.62 0.36
C TYR A 433 -15.03 -19.88 0.24
N TRP A 434 -16.18 -19.81 -0.45
CA TRP A 434 -17.17 -20.88 -0.44
C TRP A 434 -16.87 -22.01 -1.43
N LEU A 435 -16.39 -21.69 -2.64
CA LEU A 435 -16.27 -22.66 -3.74
C LEU A 435 -14.82 -23.15 -3.91
N ILE A 436 -13.84 -22.25 -3.85
CA ILE A 436 -12.43 -22.58 -4.09
C ILE A 436 -11.77 -23.11 -2.82
N LYS A 437 -11.76 -22.32 -1.76
CA LYS A 437 -11.09 -22.64 -0.50
C LYS A 437 -11.95 -23.45 0.46
N ARG A 438 -13.23 -23.67 0.13
CA ARG A 438 -14.18 -24.51 0.91
C ARG A 438 -14.19 -24.18 2.40
N ARG A 439 -14.18 -22.87 2.70
CA ARG A 439 -14.20 -22.26 4.03
C ARG A 439 -12.90 -22.45 4.83
N GLN A 440 -11.81 -22.89 4.19
CA GLN A 440 -10.51 -23.08 4.83
C GLN A 440 -9.57 -21.92 4.49
N ILE A 441 -9.28 -21.08 5.47
CA ILE A 441 -8.44 -19.87 5.31
C ILE A 441 -7.34 -19.88 6.37
N ASP A 442 -6.11 -19.65 5.94
CA ASP A 442 -4.99 -19.30 6.80
C ASP A 442 -5.11 -17.82 7.13
N VAL A 443 -5.58 -17.45 8.33
CA VAL A 443 -5.79 -16.05 8.70
C VAL A 443 -4.45 -15.30 8.90
N PRO A 444 -3.44 -15.86 9.60
CA PRO A 444 -2.14 -15.20 9.75
C PRO A 444 -1.49 -14.84 8.40
N ALA A 445 -1.55 -15.72 7.40
CA ALA A 445 -0.98 -15.45 6.08
C ALA A 445 -1.63 -14.27 5.33
N LEU A 446 -2.81 -13.79 5.75
CA LEU A 446 -3.43 -12.58 5.19
C LEU A 446 -2.66 -11.30 5.61
N TYR A 447 -1.86 -11.36 6.66
CA TYR A 447 -1.11 -10.23 7.21
C TYR A 447 0.36 -10.21 6.74
N ASP A 448 0.79 -11.23 6.00
CA ASP A 448 2.16 -11.37 5.49
C ASP A 448 2.20 -11.17 3.95
N PRO A 449 2.89 -10.13 3.43
CA PRO A 449 3.08 -9.92 1.99
C PRO A 449 3.78 -11.08 1.26
N TYR A 450 4.60 -11.85 1.98
CA TYR A 450 5.29 -13.04 1.50
C TYR A 450 4.58 -14.34 1.90
N GLY A 451 3.44 -14.23 2.56
CA GLY A 451 2.59 -15.34 2.93
C GLY A 451 1.90 -16.00 1.74
N ARG A 452 1.11 -17.02 2.06
CA ARG A 452 0.46 -17.92 1.11
C ARG A 452 -0.43 -17.25 0.05
N TYR A 453 -0.97 -16.06 0.33
CA TYR A 453 -1.79 -15.29 -0.61
C TYR A 453 -1.01 -14.25 -1.42
N ARG A 454 0.31 -14.42 -1.54
CA ARG A 454 1.12 -13.61 -2.46
C ARG A 454 0.76 -13.87 -3.92
N TYR A 455 0.39 -15.10 -4.31
CA TYR A 455 0.19 -15.46 -5.72
C TYR A 455 1.39 -14.98 -6.59
N PHE A 456 1.14 -14.41 -7.77
CA PHE A 456 2.16 -13.87 -8.64
C PHE A 456 2.48 -12.41 -8.25
N TYR A 457 3.55 -12.19 -7.50
CA TYR A 457 4.01 -10.87 -7.04
C TYR A 457 2.91 -10.03 -6.35
N GLY A 458 2.05 -10.66 -5.54
CA GLY A 458 0.95 -10.01 -4.83
C GLY A 458 -0.36 -9.91 -5.61
N ILE A 459 -0.44 -10.48 -6.81
CA ILE A 459 -1.62 -10.43 -7.68
C ILE A 459 -2.12 -11.85 -7.96
N ASN A 460 -3.39 -12.13 -7.61
CA ASN A 460 -4.10 -13.28 -8.13
C ASN A 460 -4.56 -12.97 -9.57
N TRP A 461 -3.85 -13.51 -10.57
CA TRP A 461 -4.17 -13.24 -11.97
C TRP A 461 -5.54 -13.80 -12.37
N GLN A 462 -6.00 -14.91 -11.75
CA GLN A 462 -7.35 -15.44 -11.99
C GLN A 462 -8.43 -14.46 -11.49
N ALA A 463 -8.20 -13.82 -10.33
CA ALA A 463 -9.08 -12.75 -9.84
C ALA A 463 -9.09 -11.55 -10.78
N MET A 464 -7.91 -11.13 -11.25
CA MET A 464 -7.78 -10.01 -12.19
C MET A 464 -8.51 -10.26 -13.51
N VAL A 465 -8.38 -11.45 -14.09
CA VAL A 465 -9.10 -11.83 -15.31
C VAL A 465 -10.62 -11.86 -15.06
N ALA A 466 -11.08 -12.53 -14.00
CA ALA A 466 -12.51 -12.58 -13.68
C ALA A 466 -13.10 -11.17 -13.47
N PHE A 467 -12.35 -10.28 -12.81
CA PHE A 467 -12.74 -8.91 -12.58
C PHE A 467 -12.82 -8.09 -13.88
N LEU A 468 -11.79 -8.14 -14.73
CA LEU A 468 -11.75 -7.38 -15.99
C LEU A 468 -12.84 -7.81 -16.96
N PHE A 469 -13.17 -9.10 -17.03
CA PHE A 469 -14.25 -9.60 -17.89
C PHE A 469 -15.64 -9.27 -17.37
N ALA A 470 -15.81 -9.07 -16.07
CA ALA A 470 -17.06 -8.59 -15.48
C ALA A 470 -17.24 -7.07 -15.65
N VAL A 471 -16.16 -6.29 -15.49
CA VAL A 471 -16.18 -4.82 -15.57
C VAL A 471 -16.17 -4.32 -17.01
N GLY A 472 -15.27 -4.84 -17.85
CA GLY A 472 -14.99 -4.33 -19.20
C GLY A 472 -16.22 -4.11 -20.07
N PRO A 473 -17.14 -5.09 -20.19
CA PRO A 473 -18.37 -4.95 -20.99
C PRO A 473 -19.32 -3.85 -20.51
N ASN A 474 -19.27 -3.47 -19.22
CA ASN A 474 -20.15 -2.46 -18.63
C ASN A 474 -19.57 -1.04 -18.70
N LEU A 475 -18.26 -0.87 -18.94
CA LEU A 475 -17.62 0.45 -18.99
C LEU A 475 -18.21 1.41 -20.04
N PRO A 476 -18.55 0.98 -21.27
CA PRO A 476 -19.18 1.90 -22.22
C PRO A 476 -20.59 2.33 -21.78
N GLY A 477 -21.33 1.43 -21.09
CA GLY A 477 -22.64 1.74 -20.51
C GLY A 477 -22.54 2.79 -19.39
N LEU A 478 -21.54 2.65 -18.52
CA LEU A 478 -21.19 3.64 -17.51
C LEU A 478 -20.86 5.01 -18.12
N ALA A 479 -20.03 5.04 -19.17
CA ALA A 479 -19.69 6.29 -19.87
C ALA A 479 -20.94 6.97 -20.44
N TYR A 480 -21.86 6.18 -21.03
CA TYR A 480 -23.14 6.67 -21.52
C TYR A 480 -24.05 7.20 -20.41
N SER A 481 -24.10 6.56 -19.23
CA SER A 481 -24.94 7.05 -18.13
C SER A 481 -24.49 8.41 -17.57
N ILE A 482 -23.19 8.74 -17.73
CA ILE A 482 -22.63 10.02 -17.28
C ILE A 482 -22.76 11.09 -18.38
N ASN A 483 -22.47 10.74 -19.63
CA ASN A 483 -22.55 11.65 -20.77
C ASN A 483 -23.34 11.03 -21.95
N PRO A 484 -24.68 11.02 -21.87
CA PRO A 484 -25.52 10.39 -22.89
C PRO A 484 -25.51 11.14 -24.23
N VAL A 485 -25.15 12.43 -24.23
CA VAL A 485 -25.10 13.27 -25.44
C VAL A 485 -23.78 13.09 -26.20
N GLY A 486 -22.66 12.95 -25.49
CA GLY A 486 -21.33 12.85 -26.10
C GLY A 486 -20.82 11.41 -26.31
N THR A 487 -21.56 10.39 -25.86
CA THR A 487 -21.11 8.98 -25.93
C THR A 487 -22.04 8.17 -26.82
N HIS A 488 -21.51 7.61 -27.91
CA HIS A 488 -22.27 6.76 -28.82
C HIS A 488 -21.92 5.28 -28.61
N ILE A 489 -22.88 4.47 -28.19
CA ILE A 489 -22.72 3.03 -27.95
C ILE A 489 -23.89 2.24 -28.53
N SER A 490 -23.66 0.95 -28.79
CA SER A 490 -24.68 0.04 -29.31
C SER A 490 -25.84 -0.15 -28.32
N GLN A 491 -27.03 -0.47 -28.82
CA GLN A 491 -28.19 -0.75 -27.96
C GLN A 491 -27.94 -1.98 -27.07
N GLY A 492 -27.22 -3.00 -27.56
CA GLY A 492 -26.85 -4.16 -26.75
C GLY A 492 -26.01 -3.80 -25.52
N THR A 493 -25.09 -2.85 -25.67
CA THR A 493 -24.25 -2.36 -24.56
C THR A 493 -25.06 -1.54 -23.55
N LYS A 494 -26.02 -0.73 -24.02
CA LYS A 494 -26.96 -0.03 -23.14
C LYS A 494 -27.80 -1.02 -22.34
N ASN A 495 -28.31 -2.05 -23.00
CA ASN A 495 -29.13 -3.08 -22.40
C ASN A 495 -28.35 -3.88 -21.35
N LEU A 496 -27.10 -4.26 -21.62
CA LEU A 496 -26.24 -4.98 -20.66
C LEU A 496 -26.07 -4.19 -19.35
N TYR A 497 -25.84 -2.88 -19.46
CA TYR A 497 -25.64 -2.01 -18.30
C TYR A 497 -26.88 -1.92 -17.39
N THR A 498 -28.08 -2.21 -17.90
CA THR A 498 -29.30 -2.19 -17.07
C THR A 498 -29.37 -3.30 -16.02
N PHE A 499 -28.56 -4.35 -16.14
CA PHE A 499 -28.46 -5.44 -15.17
C PHE A 499 -26.99 -5.71 -14.78
N ASP A 500 -26.19 -4.65 -14.80
CA ASP A 500 -24.76 -4.63 -14.50
C ASP A 500 -24.36 -5.39 -13.22
N TRP A 501 -25.13 -5.28 -12.15
CA TRP A 501 -24.89 -5.99 -10.90
C TRP A 501 -24.99 -7.51 -11.08
N LEU A 502 -26.09 -7.98 -11.64
CA LEU A 502 -26.33 -9.41 -11.85
C LEU A 502 -25.26 -9.99 -12.78
N PHE A 503 -24.96 -9.27 -13.87
CA PHE A 503 -23.89 -9.65 -14.77
C PHE A 503 -22.55 -9.72 -14.03
N GLY A 504 -22.15 -8.66 -13.34
CA GLY A 504 -20.85 -8.58 -12.67
C GLY A 504 -20.67 -9.65 -11.59
N PHE A 505 -21.70 -9.88 -10.77
CA PHE A 505 -21.67 -10.86 -9.69
C PHE A 505 -21.62 -12.31 -10.22
N VAL A 506 -22.48 -12.65 -11.19
CA VAL A 506 -22.55 -14.03 -11.72
C VAL A 506 -21.34 -14.36 -12.58
N VAL A 507 -20.92 -13.44 -13.45
CA VAL A 507 -19.77 -13.64 -14.35
C VAL A 507 -18.48 -13.75 -13.56
N SER A 508 -18.27 -12.94 -12.53
CA SER A 508 -17.06 -13.02 -11.72
C SER A 508 -16.98 -14.35 -10.96
N ILE A 509 -18.07 -14.84 -10.37
CA ILE A 509 -18.12 -16.16 -9.72
C ILE A 509 -17.81 -17.26 -10.72
N PHE A 510 -18.48 -17.25 -11.88
CA PHE A 510 -18.31 -18.28 -12.91
C PHE A 510 -16.86 -18.33 -13.41
N LEU A 511 -16.30 -17.18 -13.81
CA LEU A 511 -14.95 -17.10 -14.35
C LEU A 511 -13.91 -17.41 -13.29
N TYR A 512 -14.00 -16.81 -12.09
CA TYR A 512 -13.06 -17.06 -11.00
C TYR A 512 -13.02 -18.54 -10.62
N THR A 513 -14.20 -19.16 -10.52
CA THR A 513 -14.32 -20.57 -10.17
C THR A 513 -13.78 -21.48 -11.27
N THR A 514 -14.10 -21.18 -12.53
CA THR A 514 -13.65 -21.97 -13.68
C THR A 514 -12.14 -21.87 -13.85
N LEU A 515 -11.57 -20.67 -13.73
CA LEU A 515 -10.12 -20.45 -13.81
C LEU A 515 -9.37 -21.20 -12.70
N HIS A 516 -9.87 -21.24 -11.47
CA HIS A 516 -9.26 -22.01 -10.39
C HIS A 516 -9.45 -23.53 -10.53
N LYS A 517 -10.51 -23.98 -11.22
CA LYS A 517 -10.67 -25.41 -11.55
C LYS A 517 -9.69 -25.86 -12.62
N ILE A 518 -9.42 -25.01 -13.62
CA ILE A 518 -8.48 -25.31 -14.72
C ILE A 518 -7.03 -25.11 -14.26
N PHE A 519 -6.76 -24.02 -13.54
CA PHE A 519 -5.44 -23.59 -13.06
C PHE A 519 -5.45 -23.38 -11.55
N PRO A 520 -5.41 -24.48 -10.76
CA PRO A 520 -5.52 -24.39 -9.30
C PRO A 520 -4.29 -23.72 -8.68
N ALA A 521 -4.52 -22.66 -7.91
CA ALA A 521 -3.51 -22.02 -7.07
C ALA A 521 -3.25 -22.87 -5.82
N ARG A 522 -2.57 -24.01 -5.99
CA ARG A 522 -2.37 -25.02 -4.93
C ARG A 522 -1.74 -24.46 -3.66
N GLU A 523 -0.81 -23.52 -3.81
CA GLU A 523 -0.19 -22.84 -2.67
C GLU A 523 -1.22 -22.14 -1.80
N SER A 524 -2.28 -21.55 -2.35
CA SER A 524 -3.33 -20.84 -1.59
C SER A 524 -4.29 -21.73 -0.79
N LEU A 525 -4.24 -23.05 -0.99
CA LEU A 525 -5.20 -24.00 -0.43
C LEU A 525 -4.63 -24.70 0.81
N ILE A 526 -5.48 -24.90 1.81
CA ILE A 526 -5.16 -25.62 3.06
C ILE A 526 -6.29 -26.59 3.41
N GLU A 527 -5.98 -27.61 4.20
CA GLU A 527 -6.96 -28.61 4.64
C GLU A 527 -7.87 -28.10 5.76
N LYS A 528 -7.33 -27.26 6.65
CA LYS A 528 -8.05 -26.71 7.81
C LYS A 528 -7.67 -25.25 8.05
N THR A 529 -8.67 -24.42 8.35
CA THR A 529 -8.50 -23.02 8.78
C THR A 529 -7.50 -22.89 9.92
N ILE A 530 -6.57 -21.96 9.78
CA ILE A 530 -5.69 -21.51 10.88
C ILE A 530 -6.35 -20.28 11.48
N ASP A 531 -6.83 -20.42 12.71
CA ASP A 531 -7.63 -19.38 13.38
C ASP A 531 -6.75 -18.19 13.80
N GLY A 532 -7.18 -16.99 13.42
CA GLY A 532 -6.42 -15.77 13.71
C GLY A 532 -6.50 -15.32 15.18
N VAL A 533 -7.58 -15.67 15.90
CA VAL A 533 -7.75 -15.33 17.31
C VAL A 533 -6.90 -16.25 18.17
N GLU A 534 -6.94 -17.55 17.90
CA GLU A 534 -6.10 -18.56 18.57
C GLU A 534 -4.62 -18.31 18.31
N ALA A 535 -4.22 -18.04 17.06
CA ALA A 535 -2.84 -17.69 16.72
C ALA A 535 -2.37 -16.40 17.43
N SER A 536 -3.24 -15.38 17.51
CA SER A 536 -2.99 -14.14 18.25
C SER A 536 -2.83 -14.39 19.76
N MET A 537 -3.69 -15.22 20.35
CA MET A 537 -3.63 -15.58 21.77
C MET A 537 -2.41 -16.44 22.10
N GLY A 538 -2.03 -17.36 21.20
CA GLY A 538 -0.82 -18.17 21.33
C GLY A 538 0.44 -17.30 21.40
N ARG A 539 0.61 -16.37 20.45
CA ARG A 539 1.72 -15.39 20.48
C ARG A 539 1.71 -14.54 21.76
N LYS A 540 0.53 -14.11 22.23
CA LYS A 540 0.42 -13.32 23.47
C LYS A 540 0.69 -14.13 24.73
N ALA A 541 0.32 -15.41 24.77
CA ALA A 541 0.60 -16.31 25.89
C ALA A 541 2.09 -16.67 25.95
N GLU A 542 2.75 -16.84 24.79
CA GLU A 542 4.20 -16.97 24.69
C GLU A 542 4.93 -15.70 25.15
N ALA A 543 4.42 -14.52 24.81
CA ALA A 543 4.95 -13.23 25.28
C ALA A 543 4.67 -12.98 26.78
N GLY A 544 3.53 -13.45 27.31
CA GLY A 544 3.09 -13.24 28.69
C GLY A 544 3.60 -14.26 29.72
N ASN A 545 4.05 -15.44 29.28
CA ASN A 545 4.75 -16.42 30.13
C ASN A 545 6.25 -16.12 30.29
N ALA A 546 6.75 -15.04 29.70
CA ALA A 546 8.02 -14.44 30.11
C ALA A 546 7.80 -13.73 31.46
N SER A 547 8.17 -14.38 32.56
CA SER A 547 8.11 -13.84 33.94
C SER A 547 8.74 -12.44 34.07
N PRO A 548 8.29 -11.60 35.03
CA PRO A 548 8.76 -10.22 35.20
C PRO A 548 10.22 -10.16 35.71
N PRO A 549 10.89 -9.01 35.62
CA PRO A 549 12.33 -8.92 35.87
C PRO A 549 12.62 -9.12 37.36
N LEU A 550 13.53 -10.04 37.68
CA LEU A 550 14.11 -10.15 39.02
C LEU A 550 15.63 -10.10 38.96
N GLU A 551 16.13 -9.37 39.94
CA GLU A 551 17.50 -8.98 40.21
C GLU A 551 18.42 -10.17 40.50
N SER A 552 19.71 -9.93 40.22
CA SER A 552 20.91 -10.52 40.84
C SER A 552 20.86 -11.96 41.37
N GLY A 553 21.68 -12.83 40.77
CA GLY A 553 22.22 -14.00 41.46
C GLY A 553 22.29 -15.25 40.58
N ASP A 554 23.42 -15.93 40.68
CA ASP A 554 23.90 -17.10 39.95
C ASP A 554 22.95 -18.31 39.83
N ASP A 555 23.29 -19.14 38.84
CA ASP A 555 22.97 -20.56 38.62
C ASP A 555 21.52 -20.96 38.27
N ASP A 556 21.26 -21.42 37.05
CA ASP A 556 21.47 -22.83 36.65
C ASP A 556 20.82 -23.16 35.28
N GLU A 557 21.54 -23.90 34.45
CA GLU A 557 21.10 -24.47 33.17
C GLU A 557 19.95 -25.47 33.37
N LYS A 558 18.76 -25.26 32.76
CA LYS A 558 17.86 -26.37 32.32
C LYS A 558 16.57 -26.06 31.55
N HIS A 559 16.23 -24.83 31.15
CA HIS A 559 14.88 -24.52 30.62
C HIS A 559 14.79 -24.12 29.13
N VAL A 560 15.66 -24.63 28.25
CA VAL A 560 15.64 -24.28 26.80
C VAL A 560 15.14 -25.41 25.87
N HIS A 561 14.83 -26.60 26.38
CA HIS A 561 14.45 -27.73 25.52
C HIS A 561 12.95 -27.87 25.17
N ALA A 562 12.07 -26.98 25.61
CA ALA A 562 10.62 -27.15 25.39
C ALA A 562 10.08 -26.48 24.10
N HIS A 563 10.69 -25.42 23.58
CA HIS A 563 10.11 -24.62 22.47
C HIS A 563 10.48 -25.06 21.05
N ARG A 564 11.31 -26.10 20.88
CA ARG A 564 11.79 -26.54 19.55
C ARG A 564 10.91 -27.60 18.87
N LYS A 565 9.90 -28.15 19.55
CA LYS A 565 9.11 -29.30 19.03
C LYS A 565 7.81 -28.98 18.30
N GLN A 566 7.39 -27.71 18.19
CA GLN A 566 6.08 -27.38 17.59
C GLN A 566 6.14 -26.79 16.18
N SER A 567 7.29 -26.24 15.76
CA SER A 567 7.49 -25.67 14.41
C SER A 567 7.68 -26.72 13.31
N GLU A 568 7.92 -27.99 13.67
CA GLU A 568 7.98 -29.12 12.72
C GLU A 568 6.59 -29.58 12.24
N SER A 569 5.49 -29.04 12.76
CA SER A 569 4.12 -29.48 12.41
C SER A 569 3.51 -28.78 11.19
N TYR A 570 4.11 -27.71 10.66
CA TYR A 570 3.59 -26.96 9.51
C TYR A 570 4.57 -27.08 8.33
N GLY A 571 4.43 -28.18 7.58
CA GLY A 571 5.34 -28.62 6.52
C GLY A 571 5.67 -27.59 5.44
N TYR A 572 6.81 -26.91 5.60
CA TYR A 572 7.58 -26.32 4.52
C TYR A 572 8.82 -27.17 4.28
N ALA A 573 8.70 -28.16 3.41
CA ALA A 573 9.84 -28.91 2.89
C ALA A 573 9.58 -29.19 1.41
N ASN A 574 10.39 -28.58 0.54
CA ASN A 574 10.82 -29.15 -0.73
C ASN A 574 11.96 -28.29 -1.29
N VAL A 575 13.19 -28.67 -0.93
CA VAL A 575 14.40 -28.32 -1.68
C VAL A 575 15.20 -29.63 -1.86
N ASP A 576 15.72 -29.81 -3.06
CA ASP A 576 16.28 -30.99 -3.73
C ASP A 576 17.22 -31.93 -2.90
N PRO A 577 17.19 -33.28 -3.05
CA PRO A 577 17.95 -34.21 -2.21
C PRO A 577 19.47 -34.30 -2.44
N ILE A 578 20.10 -33.40 -3.20
CA ILE A 578 21.54 -33.48 -3.52
C ILE A 578 22.43 -32.84 -2.44
N HIS A 579 21.88 -32.06 -1.50
CA HIS A 579 22.68 -31.36 -0.47
C HIS A 579 23.21 -32.24 0.68
N ARG A 580 22.64 -33.43 0.92
CA ARG A 580 23.02 -34.24 2.10
C ARG A 580 24.41 -34.88 2.06
N ALA A 581 25.07 -34.91 0.89
CA ALA A 581 26.37 -35.59 0.75
C ALA A 581 27.58 -34.67 0.96
N ARG A 582 27.41 -33.34 1.03
CA ARG A 582 28.52 -32.38 1.24
C ARG A 582 28.72 -31.96 2.70
N ASP A 583 27.69 -32.09 3.54
CA ASP A 583 27.72 -31.62 4.93
C ASP A 583 28.55 -32.51 5.88
N VAL A 584 28.78 -33.77 5.53
CA VAL A 584 29.51 -34.73 6.38
C VAL A 584 31.03 -34.50 6.34
N GLN A 585 31.55 -33.81 5.32
CA GLN A 585 32.99 -33.64 5.12
C GLN A 585 33.54 -32.28 5.60
N ARG A 586 32.68 -31.30 5.91
CA ARG A 586 33.08 -29.97 6.42
C ARG A 586 33.12 -29.83 7.94
N GLN A 587 32.57 -30.78 8.69
CA GLN A 587 32.61 -30.74 10.17
C GLN A 587 33.98 -31.06 10.78
N HIS A 588 35.00 -31.39 9.97
CA HIS A 588 36.31 -31.79 10.50
C HIS A 588 37.32 -30.64 10.72
N ASP A 589 37.08 -29.40 10.25
CA ASP A 589 38.08 -28.32 10.31
C ASP A 589 37.80 -27.18 11.32
N THR A 590 36.65 -27.15 12.01
CA THR A 590 36.18 -25.96 12.75
C THR A 590 36.62 -25.86 14.22
N ASN A 591 37.69 -26.56 14.64
CA ASN A 591 38.17 -26.54 16.03
C ASN A 591 39.61 -26.01 16.19
N MET A 592 40.11 -25.22 15.23
CA MET A 592 41.40 -24.54 15.36
C MET A 592 41.26 -23.21 16.12
N PRO A 593 42.07 -22.95 17.16
CA PRO A 593 42.07 -21.66 17.85
C PRO A 593 42.49 -20.54 16.90
N LEU A 594 41.85 -19.37 17.03
CA LEU A 594 42.20 -18.17 16.24
C LEU A 594 43.68 -17.81 16.45
N PRO A 595 44.41 -17.41 15.40
CA PRO A 595 45.77 -16.92 15.55
C PRO A 595 45.79 -15.63 16.39
N LYS A 596 46.91 -15.36 17.09
CA LYS A 596 47.09 -14.12 17.87
C LYS A 596 47.43 -12.92 17.01
N GLU A 597 48.08 -13.17 15.88
CA GLU A 597 48.60 -12.15 14.96
C GLU A 597 48.16 -12.46 13.53
N GLN A 598 48.08 -11.43 12.70
CA GLN A 598 47.68 -11.46 11.29
C GLN A 598 48.51 -10.46 10.48
N GLN A 599 48.51 -10.64 9.16
CA GLN A 599 49.05 -9.69 8.20
C GLN A 599 47.97 -8.66 7.79
N ALA A 600 48.35 -7.39 7.72
CA ALA A 600 47.51 -6.30 7.23
C ALA A 600 48.34 -5.28 6.45
N ALA A 601 47.79 -4.70 5.38
CA ALA A 601 48.39 -3.55 4.72
C ALA A 601 47.96 -2.27 5.45
N VAL A 602 48.92 -1.57 6.05
CA VAL A 602 48.66 -0.43 6.95
C VAL A 602 49.31 0.83 6.39
N LYS A 603 48.50 1.88 6.22
CA LYS A 603 48.95 3.19 5.74
C LYS A 603 50.12 3.73 6.57
N GLN A 604 51.17 4.16 5.90
CA GLN A 604 52.30 4.91 6.43
C GLN A 604 52.49 6.20 5.63
N GLY A 605 52.70 7.31 6.34
CA GLY A 605 52.82 8.63 5.74
C GLY A 605 51.46 9.31 5.46
N GLU A 606 51.51 10.45 4.79
CA GLU A 606 50.36 11.31 4.47
C GLU A 606 50.45 11.81 3.03
N GLY A 607 49.30 12.16 2.44
CA GLY A 607 49.22 12.72 1.09
C GLY A 607 49.63 11.75 -0.02
N HIS A 608 50.03 12.30 -1.16
CA HIS A 608 50.33 11.53 -2.36
C HIS A 608 51.46 10.50 -2.19
N ASP A 609 52.38 10.70 -1.24
CA ASP A 609 53.51 9.81 -1.00
C ASP A 609 53.22 8.70 0.03
N ALA A 610 52.00 8.64 0.57
CA ALA A 610 51.60 7.59 1.49
C ALA A 610 51.69 6.20 0.83
N THR A 611 52.04 5.19 1.62
CA THR A 611 52.16 3.77 1.20
C THR A 611 51.41 2.86 2.15
N ALA A 612 51.15 1.61 1.77
CA ALA A 612 50.47 0.63 2.61
C ALA A 612 51.28 -0.68 2.73
N PRO A 613 52.47 -0.65 3.37
CA PRO A 613 53.26 -1.85 3.57
C PRO A 613 52.52 -2.88 4.44
N VAL A 614 52.76 -4.16 4.15
CA VAL A 614 52.23 -5.27 4.95
C VAL A 614 52.95 -5.33 6.29
N GLN A 615 52.18 -5.38 7.37
CA GLN A 615 52.65 -5.43 8.75
C GLN A 615 51.91 -6.52 9.53
N THR A 616 52.61 -7.11 10.50
CA THR A 616 52.01 -8.01 11.48
C THR A 616 51.27 -7.19 12.54
N ILE A 617 49.97 -7.45 12.72
CA ILE A 617 49.10 -6.80 13.72
C ILE A 617 48.33 -7.84 14.54
N PRO A 618 47.77 -7.49 15.72
CA PRO A 618 46.94 -8.41 16.49
C PRO A 618 45.63 -8.80 15.76
N VAL A 619 45.19 -10.04 15.98
CA VAL A 619 43.84 -10.51 15.59
C VAL A 619 42.86 -10.21 16.72
N PRO A 620 41.68 -9.62 16.43
CA PRO A 620 40.61 -9.54 17.42
C PRO A 620 40.19 -10.96 17.85
N GLN A 621 40.38 -11.30 19.12
CA GLN A 621 40.14 -12.65 19.62
C GLN A 621 38.65 -12.94 19.82
N GLU A 622 37.85 -11.91 20.08
CA GLU A 622 36.41 -12.03 20.34
C GLU A 622 35.65 -10.92 19.60
N PRO A 623 34.59 -11.25 18.83
CA PRO A 623 33.70 -10.25 18.27
C PRO A 623 32.86 -9.60 19.38
N GLY A 624 32.61 -8.29 19.29
CA GLY A 624 31.71 -7.59 20.21
C GLY A 624 30.22 -7.75 19.84
N PRO A 625 29.29 -7.14 20.62
CA PRO A 625 27.87 -7.21 20.34
C PRO A 625 27.51 -6.79 18.90
N GLY A 626 26.79 -7.66 18.21
CA GLY A 626 26.36 -7.48 16.84
C GLY A 626 27.41 -7.87 15.80
N GLN A 627 28.62 -8.27 16.21
CA GLN A 627 29.74 -8.48 15.30
C GLN A 627 29.97 -9.96 14.98
N ILE A 628 30.56 -10.16 13.81
CA ILE A 628 31.19 -11.41 13.39
C ILE A 628 32.64 -11.11 13.00
N LEU A 629 33.51 -12.11 13.17
CA LEU A 629 34.88 -12.08 12.67
C LEU A 629 34.95 -12.88 11.37
N VAL A 630 35.40 -12.23 10.30
CA VAL A 630 35.51 -12.84 8.97
C VAL A 630 36.99 -12.98 8.61
N LYS A 631 37.41 -14.20 8.27
CA LYS A 631 38.70 -14.47 7.64
C LYS A 631 38.60 -14.18 6.15
N ILE A 632 39.25 -13.12 5.69
CA ILE A 632 39.17 -12.63 4.31
C ILE A 632 40.00 -13.51 3.39
N ASN A 633 39.36 -14.11 2.39
CA ASN A 633 40.01 -14.88 1.34
C ASN A 633 40.51 -13.95 0.23
N TRP A 634 39.61 -13.08 -0.24
CA TRP A 634 39.88 -12.10 -1.28
C TRP A 634 39.29 -10.75 -0.91
N THR A 635 39.96 -9.68 -1.34
CA THR A 635 39.42 -8.33 -1.24
C THR A 635 39.67 -7.54 -2.51
N GLY A 636 38.66 -6.82 -2.98
CA GLY A 636 38.83 -5.88 -4.08
C GLY A 636 39.60 -4.63 -3.66
N LEU A 637 40.26 -3.99 -4.63
CA LEU A 637 40.92 -2.70 -4.44
C LEU A 637 40.38 -1.73 -5.49
N CYS A 638 39.90 -0.56 -5.05
CA CYS A 638 39.35 0.44 -5.96
C CYS A 638 39.88 1.86 -5.75
N ALA A 639 39.40 2.78 -6.58
CA ALA A 639 39.80 4.18 -6.53
C ALA A 639 39.50 4.83 -5.17
N SER A 640 38.44 4.40 -4.46
CA SER A 640 38.15 4.92 -3.12
C SER A 640 39.23 4.56 -2.11
N ASP A 641 39.77 3.34 -2.15
CA ASP A 641 40.87 2.93 -1.27
C ASP A 641 42.12 3.75 -1.56
N LYS A 642 42.46 3.89 -2.85
CA LYS A 642 43.55 4.75 -3.31
C LYS A 642 43.36 6.20 -2.82
N SER A 643 42.18 6.78 -2.99
CA SER A 643 41.90 8.17 -2.58
C SER A 643 41.95 8.36 -1.07
N LEU A 644 41.56 7.36 -0.27
CA LEU A 644 41.71 7.39 1.19
C LEU A 644 43.17 7.18 1.66
N LEU A 645 43.92 6.30 0.99
CA LEU A 645 45.33 6.06 1.28
C LEU A 645 46.16 7.32 0.98
N HIS A 646 45.92 7.97 -0.17
CA HIS A 646 46.69 9.13 -0.63
C HIS A 646 46.07 10.51 -0.27
N ASP A 647 45.05 10.54 0.59
CA ASP A 647 44.36 11.75 1.07
C ASP A 647 43.79 12.66 -0.04
N GLU A 648 43.42 12.09 -1.19
CA GLU A 648 42.94 12.85 -2.36
C GLU A 648 41.62 13.57 -2.12
N TRP A 649 40.82 13.13 -1.15
CA TRP A 649 39.54 13.74 -0.78
C TRP A 649 39.63 14.63 0.48
N ALA A 650 40.82 14.86 1.03
CA ALA A 650 41.01 15.78 2.16
C ALA A 650 40.45 17.19 1.92
N PRO A 651 40.51 17.79 0.71
CA PRO A 651 39.86 19.08 0.42
C PRO A 651 38.33 19.09 0.60
N PHE A 652 37.68 17.93 0.53
CA PHE A 652 36.25 17.76 0.80
C PHE A 652 35.96 17.41 2.27
N GLY A 653 36.97 17.39 3.13
CA GLY A 653 36.84 16.97 4.53
C GLY A 653 36.74 15.45 4.71
N VAL A 654 37.15 14.67 3.71
CA VAL A 654 37.08 13.20 3.72
C VAL A 654 38.49 12.62 3.82
N SER A 655 38.87 12.19 5.02
CA SER A 655 40.15 11.53 5.32
C SER A 655 39.95 10.38 6.28
N MET A 656 40.75 9.33 6.15
CA MET A 656 40.69 8.14 6.99
C MET A 656 40.73 8.51 8.49
N ARG A 657 39.81 7.96 9.28
CA ARG A 657 39.72 8.22 10.71
C ARG A 657 40.66 7.31 11.52
N PRO A 658 41.08 7.71 12.73
CA PRO A 658 41.96 6.89 13.58
C PRO A 658 41.43 5.48 13.84
N GLU A 659 40.12 5.30 13.92
CA GLU A 659 39.44 4.02 14.16
C GLU A 659 39.64 3.02 13.01
N ALA A 660 39.96 3.50 11.80
CA ALA A 660 40.35 2.65 10.68
C ALA A 660 41.76 2.05 10.81
N LYS A 661 42.56 2.54 11.77
CA LYS A 661 43.92 2.05 12.09
C LYS A 661 44.87 2.03 10.90
N GLY A 662 44.67 2.89 9.90
CA GLY A 662 45.45 2.89 8.66
C GLY A 662 45.11 1.74 7.70
N ILE A 663 44.14 0.88 8.01
CA ILE A 663 43.81 -0.30 7.21
C ILE A 663 42.65 0.06 6.27
N ALA A 664 42.95 0.22 4.98
CA ALA A 664 41.96 0.47 3.93
C ALA A 664 41.26 -0.83 3.47
N GLY A 665 40.46 -0.75 2.40
CA GLY A 665 39.73 -1.87 1.82
C GLY A 665 38.30 -1.97 2.33
N HIS A 666 37.37 -2.23 1.41
CA HIS A 666 35.93 -2.32 1.70
C HIS A 666 35.19 -3.28 0.77
N GLU A 667 35.90 -4.28 0.27
CA GLU A 667 35.46 -5.21 -0.77
C GLU A 667 35.82 -6.65 -0.40
N GLY A 668 35.66 -7.02 0.86
CA GLY A 668 36.12 -8.30 1.40
C GLY A 668 35.12 -9.43 1.18
N ALA A 669 35.63 -10.61 0.82
CA ALA A 669 34.89 -11.86 0.75
C ALA A 669 35.67 -12.95 1.48
N GLY A 670 35.00 -13.68 2.37
CA GLY A 670 35.65 -14.63 3.23
C GLY A 670 34.71 -15.52 4.03
N GLU A 671 35.26 -16.14 5.07
CA GLU A 671 34.57 -17.12 5.90
C GLU A 671 34.40 -16.61 7.33
N VAL A 672 33.24 -16.84 7.92
CA VAL A 672 32.97 -16.50 9.32
C VAL A 672 33.72 -17.47 10.25
N VAL A 673 34.62 -16.93 11.07
CA VAL A 673 35.50 -17.69 11.98
C VAL A 673 35.24 -17.43 13.47
N ALA A 674 34.48 -16.38 13.81
CA ALA A 674 33.91 -16.19 15.13
C ALA A 674 32.60 -15.40 15.03
N VAL A 675 31.67 -15.66 15.94
CA VAL A 675 30.33 -15.05 15.97
C VAL A 675 30.04 -14.63 17.40
N HIS A 676 29.56 -13.41 17.60
CA HIS A 676 29.08 -13.01 18.92
C HIS A 676 27.67 -13.59 19.18
N ALA A 677 27.38 -13.96 20.43
CA ALA A 677 26.15 -14.67 20.82
C ALA A 677 24.85 -14.03 20.30
N ASP A 678 24.78 -12.69 20.26
CA ASP A 678 23.58 -11.96 19.82
C ASP A 678 23.29 -12.04 18.31
N VAL A 679 24.24 -12.55 17.50
CA VAL A 679 24.09 -12.75 16.06
C VAL A 679 24.31 -14.20 15.62
N GLU A 680 24.39 -15.14 16.56
CA GLU A 680 24.45 -16.59 16.26
C GLU A 680 23.20 -17.13 15.54
N GLY A 681 22.04 -16.49 15.74
CA GLY A 681 20.85 -16.78 14.95
C GLY A 681 20.96 -16.34 13.48
N LEU A 682 21.87 -15.42 13.18
CA LEU A 682 22.09 -14.85 11.85
C LEU A 682 23.30 -15.43 11.13
N TRP A 683 24.27 -16.03 11.80
CA TRP A 683 25.53 -16.54 11.23
C TRP A 683 26.03 -17.79 11.93
N LYS A 684 26.65 -18.69 11.16
CA LYS A 684 27.35 -19.86 11.66
C LYS A 684 28.81 -19.81 11.25
N LEU A 685 29.66 -20.48 12.03
CA LEU A 685 31.05 -20.73 11.62
C LEU A 685 31.06 -21.44 10.26
N GLY A 686 31.92 -21.00 9.36
CA GLY A 686 32.01 -21.52 8.00
C GLY A 686 31.07 -20.87 6.98
N ASP A 687 30.16 -20.00 7.40
CA ASP A 687 29.34 -19.24 6.47
C ASP A 687 30.21 -18.29 5.64
N ARG A 688 29.90 -18.13 4.36
CA ARG A 688 30.57 -17.15 3.49
C ARG A 688 29.98 -15.76 3.67
N ALA A 689 30.81 -14.81 4.05
CA ALA A 689 30.43 -13.44 4.36
C ALA A 689 31.17 -12.42 3.49
N GLY A 690 30.45 -11.36 3.15
CA GLY A 690 30.92 -10.20 2.42
C GLY A 690 30.95 -8.94 3.29
N VAL A 691 32.09 -8.25 3.29
CA VAL A 691 32.34 -6.98 4.00
C VAL A 691 32.42 -5.86 2.98
N LYS A 692 31.61 -4.81 3.17
CA LYS A 692 31.31 -3.78 2.17
C LYS A 692 31.75 -2.40 2.65
N TRP A 693 31.55 -1.38 1.81
CA TRP A 693 31.74 0.03 2.19
C TRP A 693 31.02 0.39 3.49
N VAL A 694 29.71 0.11 3.60
CA VAL A 694 28.97 0.32 4.84
C VAL A 694 29.09 -0.93 5.72
N VAL A 695 29.65 -0.75 6.91
CA VAL A 695 29.85 -1.80 7.92
C VAL A 695 28.63 -1.91 8.81
N SER A 696 28.03 -0.79 9.19
CA SER A 696 26.84 -0.75 10.02
C SER A 696 26.09 0.57 9.84
N VAL A 697 24.83 0.59 10.27
CA VAL A 697 23.95 1.76 10.34
C VAL A 697 23.19 1.75 11.66
N CYS A 698 22.64 2.88 12.13
CA CYS A 698 21.97 2.92 13.44
C CYS A 698 20.65 2.14 13.49
N ARG A 699 19.99 1.91 12.33
CA ARG A 699 18.72 1.16 12.22
C ARG A 699 17.49 1.80 12.87
N GLU A 700 17.63 3.02 13.38
CA GLU A 700 16.57 3.76 14.07
C GLU A 700 16.24 5.13 13.43
N CYS A 701 17.15 5.69 12.63
CA CYS A 701 16.91 6.96 11.94
C CYS A 701 15.93 6.78 10.77
N GLU A 702 15.36 7.89 10.27
CA GLU A 702 14.39 7.86 9.17
C GLU A 702 14.94 7.17 7.91
N PHE A 703 16.22 7.39 7.62
CA PHE A 703 16.91 6.78 6.49
C PHE A 703 17.02 5.26 6.62
N CYS A 704 17.30 4.75 7.83
CA CYS A 704 17.39 3.31 8.03
C CYS A 704 16.04 2.61 8.09
N THR A 705 14.97 3.32 8.46
CA THR A 705 13.66 2.72 8.77
C THR A 705 12.63 2.90 7.66
N ASN A 706 12.93 3.69 6.62
CA ASN A 706 12.04 3.90 5.48
C ASN A 706 12.13 2.79 4.42
N GLY A 707 13.13 1.91 4.51
CA GLY A 707 13.32 0.75 3.64
C GLY A 707 13.96 1.03 2.28
N SER A 708 14.41 2.27 2.02
CA SER A 708 15.02 2.65 0.73
C SER A 708 16.30 3.49 0.83
N ASP A 709 16.57 4.13 1.97
CA ASP A 709 17.60 5.16 2.07
C ASP A 709 18.64 4.90 3.16
N GLU A 710 18.85 3.66 3.62
CA GLU A 710 19.70 3.40 4.79
C GLU A 710 21.16 3.86 4.61
N LEU A 711 21.60 4.02 3.37
CA LEU A 711 22.89 4.61 3.00
C LEU A 711 23.05 6.09 3.37
N GLN A 712 21.96 6.78 3.72
CA GLN A 712 21.97 8.17 4.18
C GLN A 712 22.01 8.26 5.71
N CYS A 713 22.20 7.14 6.41
CA CYS A 713 22.35 7.14 7.86
C CYS A 713 23.56 7.99 8.29
N ALA A 714 23.30 9.02 9.10
CA ALA A 714 24.35 9.89 9.65
C ALA A 714 25.27 9.18 10.67
N GLN A 715 24.84 8.02 11.17
CA GLN A 715 25.57 7.18 12.13
C GLN A 715 26.13 5.91 11.45
N GLN A 716 26.23 5.90 10.11
CA GLN A 716 26.83 4.78 9.42
C GLN A 716 28.33 4.69 9.74
N LEU A 717 28.83 3.46 9.85
CA LEU A 717 30.26 3.19 9.89
C LEU A 717 30.71 2.63 8.55
N ASN A 718 31.89 3.03 8.09
CA ASN A 718 32.42 2.67 6.78
C ASN A 718 33.77 1.96 6.88
N SER A 719 33.89 0.85 6.16
CA SER A 719 35.08 -0.01 6.12
C SER A 719 36.22 0.73 5.43
N GLY A 720 37.40 0.76 6.06
CA GLY A 720 38.56 1.50 5.55
C GLY A 720 38.49 3.01 5.73
N PHE A 721 37.45 3.54 6.37
CA PHE A 721 37.27 4.99 6.58
C PHE A 721 37.01 5.34 8.04
N THR A 722 35.93 4.84 8.65
CA THR A 722 35.61 5.05 10.09
C THR A 722 35.73 3.76 10.92
N ALA A 723 36.07 2.66 10.26
CA ALA A 723 36.37 1.37 10.87
C ALA A 723 37.48 0.67 10.05
N ALA A 724 38.23 -0.24 10.67
CA ALA A 724 39.29 -0.95 9.97
C ALA A 724 38.75 -1.71 8.75
N GLY A 725 39.47 -1.61 7.64
CA GLY A 725 39.07 -2.15 6.35
C GLY A 725 39.36 -3.62 6.14
N THR A 726 39.26 -4.07 4.90
CA THR A 726 39.43 -5.48 4.50
C THR A 726 40.83 -5.83 4.01
N PHE A 727 41.79 -4.90 4.01
CA PHE A 727 43.20 -5.19 3.72
C PHE A 727 43.93 -5.83 4.92
N GLN A 728 43.32 -6.86 5.49
CA GLN A 728 43.81 -7.64 6.63
C GLN A 728 43.19 -9.04 6.60
N GLU A 729 43.85 -10.04 7.18
CA GLU A 729 43.37 -11.44 7.14
C GLU A 729 42.08 -11.67 7.93
N TYR A 730 41.86 -10.95 9.02
CA TYR A 730 40.71 -11.10 9.92
C TYR A 730 40.10 -9.73 10.23
N VAL A 731 38.84 -9.53 9.87
CA VAL A 731 38.13 -8.26 10.02
C VAL A 731 36.84 -8.44 10.81
N LEU A 732 36.58 -7.51 11.73
CA LEU A 732 35.30 -7.40 12.43
C LEU A 732 34.31 -6.62 11.57
N THR A 733 33.09 -7.14 11.45
CA THR A 733 31.98 -6.44 10.80
C THR A 733 30.70 -6.67 11.58
N ASP A 734 29.71 -5.78 11.43
CA ASP A 734 28.37 -6.00 11.98
C ASP A 734 27.70 -7.16 11.20
N GLY A 735 27.40 -8.26 11.89
CA GLY A 735 26.72 -9.42 11.29
C GLY A 735 25.33 -9.08 10.78
N ARG A 736 24.71 -8.01 11.25
CA ARG A 736 23.36 -7.59 10.82
C ARG A 736 23.42 -6.79 9.51
N TYR A 737 24.61 -6.37 9.09
CA TYR A 737 24.84 -5.64 7.84
C TYR A 737 25.81 -6.36 6.88
N ALA A 738 26.56 -7.37 7.33
CA ALA A 738 27.35 -8.24 6.47
C ALA A 738 26.46 -8.94 5.43
N THR A 739 27.00 -9.20 4.23
CA THR A 739 26.23 -9.87 3.16
C THR A 739 26.57 -11.35 3.13
N ARG A 740 25.56 -12.22 3.13
CA ARG A 740 25.74 -13.64 2.84
C ARG A 740 26.06 -13.82 1.36
N LEU A 741 27.18 -14.46 1.05
CA LEU A 741 27.57 -14.69 -0.34
C LEU A 741 26.77 -15.86 -0.92
N PRO A 742 26.01 -15.66 -2.02
CA PRO A 742 25.19 -16.72 -2.59
C PRO A 742 26.05 -17.84 -3.19
N GLU A 743 25.45 -19.03 -3.30
CA GLU A 743 26.06 -20.13 -4.06
C GLU A 743 26.26 -19.72 -5.52
N GLY A 744 27.34 -20.19 -6.14
CA GLY A 744 27.69 -19.86 -7.53
C GLY A 744 28.55 -18.60 -7.70
N VAL A 745 28.58 -17.68 -6.73
CA VAL A 745 29.48 -16.51 -6.80
C VAL A 745 30.82 -16.85 -6.17
N ARG A 746 31.93 -16.62 -6.87
CA ARG A 746 33.29 -16.86 -6.35
C ARG A 746 33.76 -15.74 -5.43
N ASP A 747 34.60 -16.06 -4.44
CA ASP A 747 35.11 -15.05 -3.47
C ASP A 747 35.88 -13.92 -4.16
N GLU A 748 36.68 -14.23 -5.19
CA GLU A 748 37.42 -13.20 -5.93
C GLU A 748 36.53 -12.25 -6.75
N GLU A 749 35.26 -12.63 -6.98
CA GLU A 749 34.28 -11.81 -7.70
C GLU A 749 33.36 -11.05 -6.75
N ALA A 750 33.02 -11.67 -5.62
CA ALA A 750 32.05 -11.14 -4.66
C ALA A 750 32.43 -9.73 -4.18
N GLY A 751 33.68 -9.53 -3.77
CA GLY A 751 34.20 -8.24 -3.31
C GLY A 751 33.96 -7.11 -4.33
N PRO A 752 34.51 -7.23 -5.56
CA PRO A 752 34.27 -6.28 -6.64
C PRO A 752 32.79 -6.03 -6.97
N ILE A 753 31.93 -7.04 -6.85
CA ILE A 753 30.48 -6.90 -7.07
C ILE A 753 29.83 -6.09 -5.95
N MET A 754 30.21 -6.30 -4.68
CA MET A 754 29.61 -5.59 -3.54
C MET A 754 30.05 -4.11 -3.40
N CYS A 755 30.97 -3.65 -4.25
CA CYS A 755 31.32 -2.22 -4.39
C CYS A 755 31.07 -1.74 -5.82
N GLY A 756 32.03 -1.91 -6.73
CA GLY A 756 31.91 -1.41 -8.11
C GLY A 756 30.69 -1.96 -8.85
N GLY A 757 30.35 -3.23 -8.64
CA GLY A 757 29.18 -3.86 -9.24
C GLY A 757 27.87 -3.24 -8.77
N VAL A 758 27.63 -3.20 -7.46
CA VAL A 758 26.40 -2.64 -6.88
C VAL A 758 26.28 -1.15 -7.18
N THR A 759 27.38 -0.39 -7.17
CA THR A 759 27.40 1.02 -7.59
C THR A 759 26.94 1.17 -9.04
N ALA A 760 27.43 0.33 -9.95
CA ALA A 760 27.03 0.36 -11.36
C ALA A 760 25.57 -0.07 -11.56
N TYR A 761 25.12 -1.10 -10.83
CA TYR A 761 23.74 -1.56 -10.84
C TYR A 761 22.76 -0.47 -10.35
N THR A 762 23.03 0.12 -9.19
CA THR A 762 22.22 1.22 -8.64
C THR A 762 22.28 2.45 -9.54
N ALA A 763 23.41 2.75 -10.18
CA ALA A 763 23.49 3.81 -11.19
C ALA A 763 22.58 3.54 -12.39
N CYS A 764 22.51 2.30 -12.87
CA CYS A 764 21.56 1.90 -13.91
C CYS A 764 20.11 2.09 -13.45
N LYS A 765 19.75 1.70 -12.21
CA LYS A 765 18.41 1.94 -11.66
C LYS A 765 18.08 3.43 -11.54
N ARG A 766 18.99 4.24 -11.00
CA ARG A 766 18.80 5.69 -10.79
C ARG A 766 18.77 6.48 -12.09
N SER A 767 19.27 5.94 -13.19
CA SER A 767 19.11 6.54 -14.52
C SER A 767 17.65 6.61 -14.97
N ALA A 768 16.77 5.77 -14.41
CA ALA A 768 15.37 5.58 -14.82
C ALA A 768 15.19 5.21 -16.31
N VAL A 769 16.24 4.74 -16.98
CA VAL A 769 16.20 4.24 -18.34
C VAL A 769 15.47 2.90 -18.37
N LYS A 770 14.56 2.72 -19.32
CA LYS A 770 13.73 1.52 -19.47
C LYS A 770 14.32 0.55 -20.49
N PRO A 771 13.91 -0.73 -20.49
CA PRO A 771 14.28 -1.65 -21.55
C PRO A 771 13.97 -1.08 -22.96
N GLY A 772 14.90 -1.27 -23.89
CA GLY A 772 14.86 -0.73 -25.26
C GLY A 772 15.31 0.73 -25.42
N GLN A 773 15.54 1.46 -24.33
CA GLN A 773 15.99 2.86 -24.36
C GLN A 773 17.52 2.99 -24.32
N TRP A 774 18.01 4.13 -24.82
CA TRP A 774 19.44 4.44 -24.90
C TRP A 774 20.01 5.01 -23.60
N ILE A 775 21.11 4.41 -23.13
CA ILE A 775 21.95 4.89 -22.03
C ILE A 775 23.39 5.11 -22.52
N VAL A 776 23.96 6.27 -22.19
CA VAL A 776 25.37 6.59 -22.48
C VAL A 776 26.20 6.36 -21.21
N MET A 777 27.37 5.73 -21.35
CA MET A 777 28.28 5.48 -20.23
C MET A 777 29.62 6.14 -20.51
N ILE A 778 29.98 7.15 -19.72
CA ILE A 778 31.27 7.84 -19.81
C ILE A 778 32.26 7.13 -18.88
N GLY A 779 33.34 6.61 -19.45
CA GLY A 779 34.29 5.72 -18.76
C GLY A 779 33.85 4.25 -18.80
N ALA A 780 33.16 3.83 -19.86
CA ALA A 780 32.55 2.50 -19.98
C ALA A 780 33.55 1.34 -19.97
N GLY A 781 34.79 1.54 -20.42
CA GLY A 781 35.83 0.51 -20.44
C GLY A 781 36.67 0.46 -19.16
N GLY A 782 36.35 1.28 -18.15
CA GLY A 782 37.07 1.31 -16.88
C GLY A 782 36.62 0.25 -15.87
N GLY A 783 37.26 0.28 -14.70
CA GLY A 783 36.98 -0.66 -13.60
C GLY A 783 35.53 -0.67 -13.14
N LEU A 784 34.81 0.47 -13.12
CA LEU A 784 33.37 0.49 -12.81
C LEU A 784 32.50 0.39 -14.07
N GLY A 785 32.92 1.01 -15.18
CA GLY A 785 32.10 1.14 -16.38
C GLY A 785 31.72 -0.20 -17.02
N HIS A 786 32.63 -1.19 -16.99
CA HIS A 786 32.36 -2.49 -17.60
C HIS A 786 31.26 -3.27 -16.87
N PHE A 787 31.05 -3.04 -15.57
CA PHE A 787 29.86 -3.53 -14.87
C PHE A 787 28.60 -2.82 -15.36
N GLY A 788 28.67 -1.49 -15.53
CA GLY A 788 27.56 -0.71 -16.08
C GLY A 788 27.06 -1.26 -17.41
N VAL A 789 27.98 -1.58 -18.33
CA VAL A 789 27.66 -2.18 -19.64
C VAL A 789 26.91 -3.51 -19.45
N GLN A 790 27.43 -4.41 -18.60
CA GLN A 790 26.83 -5.71 -18.37
C GLN A 790 25.45 -5.61 -17.70
N TYR A 791 25.31 -4.82 -16.64
CA TYR A 791 24.03 -4.60 -15.97
C TYR A 791 22.99 -3.97 -16.89
N ALA A 792 23.35 -2.91 -17.63
CA ALA A 792 22.43 -2.28 -18.56
C ALA A 792 21.94 -3.25 -19.64
N LYS A 793 22.82 -4.12 -20.16
CA LYS A 793 22.46 -5.16 -21.11
C LYS A 793 21.50 -6.18 -20.48
N ALA A 794 21.82 -6.67 -19.28
CA ALA A 794 20.98 -7.61 -18.56
C ALA A 794 19.62 -7.01 -18.15
N MET A 795 19.55 -5.70 -17.97
CA MET A 795 18.33 -4.91 -17.74
C MET A 795 17.61 -4.51 -19.03
N GLY A 796 18.08 -4.95 -20.20
CA GLY A 796 17.45 -4.73 -21.50
C GLY A 796 17.64 -3.34 -22.10
N MET A 797 18.58 -2.53 -21.62
CA MET A 797 18.90 -1.20 -22.14
C MET A 797 19.84 -1.26 -23.35
N ARG A 798 19.83 -0.21 -24.17
CA ARG A 798 20.71 -0.04 -25.34
C ARG A 798 21.86 0.88 -24.99
N ILE A 799 23.10 0.45 -25.23
CA ILE A 799 24.28 1.08 -24.62
C ILE A 799 25.15 1.79 -25.66
N ILE A 800 25.49 3.05 -25.36
CA ILE A 800 26.55 3.81 -26.04
C ILE A 800 27.71 3.96 -25.06
N ALA A 801 28.81 3.28 -25.32
CA ALA A 801 30.03 3.37 -24.54
C ALA A 801 30.88 4.58 -25.00
N VAL A 802 31.36 5.39 -24.06
CA VAL A 802 32.31 6.48 -24.32
C VAL A 802 33.57 6.23 -23.49
N ASP A 803 34.68 5.95 -24.17
CA ASP A 803 36.00 5.77 -23.56
C ASP A 803 37.09 6.02 -24.62
N GLY A 804 38.37 5.72 -24.35
CA GLY A 804 39.47 5.90 -25.30
C GLY A 804 40.28 4.63 -25.55
N GLY A 805 40.60 4.35 -26.80
CA GLY A 805 41.51 3.29 -27.23
C GLY A 805 40.84 1.99 -27.69
N ALA A 806 41.53 1.28 -28.58
CA ALA A 806 41.02 0.07 -29.23
C ALA A 806 40.76 -1.10 -28.26
N GLU A 807 41.55 -1.25 -27.20
CA GLU A 807 41.35 -2.31 -26.20
C GLU A 807 40.03 -2.13 -25.44
N LYS A 808 39.74 -0.89 -25.01
CA LYS A 808 38.49 -0.56 -24.32
C LYS A 808 37.28 -0.63 -25.26
N ARG A 809 37.46 -0.30 -26.54
CA ARG A 809 36.45 -0.52 -27.58
C ARG A 809 36.06 -2.00 -27.66
N LYS A 810 37.05 -2.87 -27.84
CA LYS A 810 36.82 -4.33 -27.90
C LYS A 810 36.11 -4.82 -26.65
N LEU A 811 36.59 -4.42 -25.48
CA LEU A 811 35.97 -4.77 -24.20
C LEU A 811 34.49 -4.37 -24.13
N CYS A 812 34.17 -3.11 -24.39
CA CYS A 812 32.79 -2.63 -24.30
C CYS A 812 31.87 -3.34 -25.29
N THR A 813 32.33 -3.56 -26.51
CA THR A 813 31.55 -4.26 -27.55
C THR A 813 31.33 -5.73 -27.20
N ASP A 814 32.36 -6.44 -26.72
CA ASP A 814 32.24 -7.85 -26.28
C ASP A 814 31.23 -7.99 -25.13
N LEU A 815 31.20 -7.02 -24.22
CA LEU A 815 30.23 -6.98 -23.12
C LEU A 815 28.82 -6.57 -23.55
N GLY A 816 28.65 -6.02 -24.75
CA GLY A 816 27.35 -5.75 -25.38
C GLY A 816 27.00 -4.27 -25.55
N ALA A 817 27.98 -3.37 -25.55
CA ALA A 817 27.77 -2.02 -26.04
C ALA A 817 27.46 -2.03 -27.55
N GLU A 818 26.30 -1.49 -27.93
CA GLU A 818 25.88 -1.41 -29.34
C GLU A 818 26.67 -0.36 -30.11
N GLN A 819 27.14 0.68 -29.43
CA GLN A 819 27.93 1.78 -30.01
C GLN A 819 29.10 2.10 -29.11
N TYR A 820 30.23 2.49 -29.71
CA TYR A 820 31.41 2.96 -29.00
C TYR A 820 31.93 4.25 -29.63
N ILE A 821 32.07 5.29 -28.81
CA ILE A 821 32.63 6.58 -29.19
C ILE A 821 33.98 6.73 -28.50
N ASP A 822 35.04 6.81 -29.32
CA ASP A 822 36.38 7.09 -28.83
C ASP A 822 36.55 8.60 -28.62
N PHE A 823 36.71 9.04 -27.37
CA PHE A 823 36.83 10.48 -27.06
C PHE A 823 38.17 11.08 -27.52
N ALA A 824 39.20 10.27 -27.78
CA ALA A 824 40.48 10.74 -28.29
C ALA A 824 40.43 11.00 -29.81
N GLU A 825 39.57 10.27 -30.53
CA GLU A 825 39.39 10.39 -31.98
C GLU A 825 38.20 11.27 -32.36
N THR A 826 37.22 11.44 -31.47
CA THR A 826 35.94 12.13 -31.75
C THR A 826 35.89 13.49 -31.07
N LYS A 827 35.93 14.57 -31.85
CA LYS A 827 35.78 15.94 -31.34
C LYS A 827 34.33 16.29 -30.94
N ASP A 828 33.35 15.90 -31.76
CA ASP A 828 31.92 16.19 -31.53
C ASP A 828 31.18 14.94 -31.03
N ILE A 829 31.40 14.63 -29.75
CA ILE A 829 30.70 13.52 -29.06
C ILE A 829 29.17 13.75 -29.01
N PRO A 830 28.64 14.96 -28.70
CA PRO A 830 27.20 15.19 -28.69
C PRO A 830 26.55 14.95 -30.05
N GLY A 831 27.19 15.39 -31.15
CA GLY A 831 26.73 15.10 -32.51
C GLY A 831 26.65 13.61 -32.80
N LYS A 832 27.64 12.82 -32.38
CA LYS A 832 27.62 11.36 -32.53
C LYS A 832 26.53 10.67 -31.71
N VAL A 833 26.30 11.10 -30.47
CA VAL A 833 25.18 10.59 -29.67
C VAL A 833 23.85 10.93 -30.34
N MET A 834 23.69 12.14 -30.87
CA MET A 834 22.49 12.57 -31.59
C MET A 834 22.26 11.77 -32.88
N GLU A 835 23.31 11.45 -33.63
CA GLU A 835 23.23 10.63 -34.86
C GLU A 835 22.63 9.25 -34.58
N VAL A 836 23.04 8.63 -33.47
CA VAL A 836 22.53 7.31 -33.03
C VAL A 836 21.11 7.39 -32.44
N THR A 837 20.86 8.39 -31.59
CA THR A 837 19.66 8.43 -30.73
C THR A 837 18.54 9.31 -31.27
N LYS A 838 18.81 10.12 -32.31
CA LYS A 838 17.97 11.17 -32.92
C LYS A 838 17.66 12.38 -32.02
N TYR A 839 17.47 12.17 -30.72
CA TYR A 839 17.03 13.21 -29.79
C TYR A 839 17.90 13.33 -28.53
N GLY A 840 18.96 12.53 -28.41
CA GLY A 840 19.78 12.39 -27.21
C GLY A 840 19.45 11.10 -26.44
N ALA A 841 20.34 10.72 -25.53
CA ALA A 841 20.18 9.53 -24.69
C ALA A 841 19.15 9.76 -23.58
N HIS A 842 18.48 8.68 -23.15
CA HIS A 842 17.49 8.71 -22.06
C HIS A 842 18.19 8.86 -20.70
N GLY A 843 19.39 8.30 -20.57
CA GLY A 843 20.24 8.48 -19.41
C GLY A 843 21.72 8.56 -19.79
N VAL A 844 22.51 9.21 -18.94
CA VAL A 844 23.97 9.25 -19.02
C VAL A 844 24.53 8.90 -17.66
N ILE A 845 25.41 7.91 -17.56
CA ILE A 845 26.14 7.59 -16.33
C ILE A 845 27.58 8.04 -16.48
N VAL A 846 28.09 8.81 -15.50
CA VAL A 846 29.47 9.30 -15.49
C VAL A 846 30.28 8.47 -14.50
N PHE A 847 30.96 7.42 -14.99
CA PHE A 847 31.86 6.59 -14.19
C PHE A 847 33.27 7.19 -14.08
N ALA A 848 33.69 7.96 -15.08
CA ALA A 848 34.99 8.62 -15.07
C ALA A 848 35.04 9.77 -14.05
N ALA A 849 36.04 9.77 -13.18
CA ALA A 849 36.34 10.87 -12.24
C ALA A 849 37.07 12.04 -12.93
N ALA A 850 36.68 12.37 -14.17
CA ALA A 850 37.30 13.41 -14.99
C ALA A 850 36.34 14.59 -15.17
N PRO A 851 36.80 15.85 -15.03
CA PRO A 851 35.96 17.05 -15.18
C PRO A 851 35.20 17.08 -16.51
N GLN A 852 35.85 16.68 -17.60
CA GLN A 852 35.29 16.70 -18.95
C GLN A 852 34.07 15.79 -19.09
N GLY A 853 34.03 14.67 -18.36
CA GLY A 853 32.89 13.76 -18.35
C GLY A 853 31.63 14.41 -17.79
N TYR A 854 31.77 15.17 -16.69
CA TYR A 854 30.66 15.91 -16.09
C TYR A 854 30.22 17.12 -16.92
N GLN A 855 31.16 17.84 -17.53
CA GLN A 855 30.85 19.00 -18.38
C GLN A 855 30.01 18.62 -19.61
N ILE A 856 30.31 17.48 -20.24
CA ILE A 856 29.63 17.07 -21.47
C ILE A 856 28.31 16.34 -21.22
N ALA A 857 28.17 15.61 -20.11
CA ALA A 857 27.04 14.71 -19.86
C ALA A 857 25.64 15.33 -20.08
N PRO A 858 25.32 16.55 -19.61
CA PRO A 858 24.00 17.15 -19.84
C PRO A 858 23.66 17.41 -21.31
N SER A 859 24.69 17.65 -22.14
CA SER A 859 24.50 17.91 -23.58
C SER A 859 24.12 16.66 -24.37
N LEU A 860 24.41 15.48 -23.83
CA LEU A 860 24.13 14.17 -24.45
C LEU A 860 22.68 13.71 -24.23
N LEU A 861 21.94 14.39 -23.34
CA LEU A 861 20.59 14.00 -22.97
C LEU A 861 19.51 14.53 -23.91
N ARG A 862 18.48 13.69 -24.08
CA ARG A 862 17.17 14.11 -24.59
C ARG A 862 16.39 14.92 -23.57
N PRO A 863 15.34 15.66 -23.98
CA PRO A 863 14.39 16.23 -23.03
C PRO A 863 13.80 15.16 -22.10
N GLY A 864 13.82 15.43 -20.79
CA GLY A 864 13.39 14.52 -19.72
C GLY A 864 14.42 13.48 -19.28
N GLY A 865 15.63 13.47 -19.86
CA GLY A 865 16.67 12.49 -19.54
C GLY A 865 17.39 12.76 -18.21
N THR A 866 18.20 11.79 -17.76
CA THR A 866 18.85 11.82 -16.44
C THR A 866 20.37 11.62 -16.53
N VAL A 867 21.15 12.52 -15.93
CA VAL A 867 22.58 12.29 -15.63
C VAL A 867 22.70 11.64 -14.25
N VAL A 868 23.47 10.56 -14.15
CA VAL A 868 23.83 9.90 -12.89
C VAL A 868 25.31 10.16 -12.60
N SER A 869 25.58 10.89 -11.52
CA SER A 869 26.93 11.19 -11.02
C SER A 869 27.45 10.06 -10.16
N VAL A 870 28.54 9.42 -10.59
CA VAL A 870 29.14 8.25 -9.92
C VAL A 870 30.63 8.47 -9.64
N GLY A 871 31.44 8.81 -10.65
CA GLY A 871 32.87 9.05 -10.47
C GLY A 871 33.11 10.28 -9.59
N LEU A 872 34.02 10.20 -8.63
CA LEU A 872 34.28 11.25 -7.63
C LEU A 872 35.67 11.89 -7.87
N PRO A 873 35.76 13.03 -8.58
CA PRO A 873 37.02 13.75 -8.80
C PRO A 873 37.58 14.31 -7.49
N SER A 874 38.91 14.44 -7.40
CA SER A 874 39.59 15.08 -6.27
C SER A 874 39.58 16.61 -6.33
N ASP A 875 39.27 17.20 -7.49
CA ASP A 875 39.19 18.64 -7.69
C ASP A 875 37.81 19.18 -7.25
N PRO A 876 37.74 20.05 -6.22
CA PRO A 876 36.49 20.61 -5.70
C PRO A 876 35.82 21.62 -6.64
N SER A 877 36.49 22.05 -7.72
CA SER A 877 35.91 22.92 -8.73
C SER A 877 34.99 22.18 -9.72
N VAL A 878 35.03 20.84 -9.73
CA VAL A 878 34.21 20.03 -10.64
C VAL A 878 32.77 19.97 -10.13
N VAL A 879 31.82 20.37 -10.98
CA VAL A 879 30.39 20.39 -10.66
C VAL A 879 29.61 19.47 -11.59
N ALA A 880 28.81 18.57 -11.01
CA ALA A 880 27.78 17.83 -11.73
C ALA A 880 26.57 18.76 -11.95
N GLY A 881 26.56 19.51 -13.05
CA GLY A 881 25.57 20.55 -13.29
C GLY A 881 25.37 20.88 -14.76
N ALA A 882 24.38 21.72 -15.03
CA ALA A 882 24.12 22.30 -16.34
C ALA A 882 23.65 23.74 -16.19
N PRO A 883 23.80 24.60 -17.22
CA PRO A 883 23.20 25.92 -17.23
C PRO A 883 21.70 25.86 -16.91
N PRO A 884 21.14 26.73 -16.04
CA PRO A 884 19.73 26.67 -15.66
C PRO A 884 18.75 26.67 -16.83
N ILE A 885 19.08 27.36 -17.92
CA ILE A 885 18.29 27.35 -19.16
C ILE A 885 18.21 25.95 -19.79
N LEU A 886 19.30 25.18 -19.77
CA LEU A 886 19.33 23.80 -20.27
C LEU A 886 18.53 22.88 -19.34
N LEU A 887 18.70 23.02 -18.03
CA LEU A 887 17.96 22.26 -17.01
C LEU A 887 16.44 22.45 -17.17
N ALA A 888 15.99 23.71 -17.23
CA ALA A 888 14.57 24.06 -17.30
C ALA A 888 13.94 23.71 -18.65
N LEU A 889 14.55 24.12 -19.77
CA LEU A 889 13.94 23.93 -21.10
C LEU A 889 13.90 22.47 -21.53
N LYS A 890 14.92 21.66 -21.18
CA LYS A 890 14.91 20.23 -21.48
C LYS A 890 14.31 19.39 -20.35
N ARG A 891 14.00 19.95 -19.17
CA ARG A 891 13.57 19.20 -17.98
C ARG A 891 14.49 18.02 -17.66
N ILE A 892 15.80 18.24 -17.74
CA ILE A 892 16.78 17.18 -17.46
C ILE A 892 16.99 17.03 -15.96
N ASN A 893 17.28 15.80 -15.53
CA ASN A 893 17.54 15.44 -14.15
C ASN A 893 19.04 15.23 -13.93
N ILE A 894 19.55 15.61 -12.77
CA ILE A 894 20.91 15.28 -12.32
C ILE A 894 20.77 14.63 -10.95
N VAL A 895 21.25 13.38 -10.82
CA VAL A 895 21.13 12.58 -9.60
C VAL A 895 22.48 12.01 -9.20
N GLY A 896 22.80 12.00 -7.91
CA GLY A 896 23.99 11.32 -7.38
C GLY A 896 23.75 9.83 -7.11
N SER A 897 24.80 9.01 -7.19
CA SER A 897 24.78 7.59 -6.81
C SER A 897 26.18 7.17 -6.32
N VAL A 898 26.29 6.57 -5.13
CA VAL A 898 27.59 6.19 -4.53
C VAL A 898 27.73 4.67 -4.39
N THR A 899 26.88 4.03 -3.59
CA THR A 899 26.81 2.57 -3.38
C THR A 899 25.34 2.13 -3.37
N GLY A 900 25.08 0.86 -3.04
CA GLY A 900 23.74 0.29 -2.95
C GLY A 900 23.35 -0.19 -1.55
N THR A 901 22.04 -0.23 -1.32
CA THR A 901 21.38 -0.80 -0.13
C THR A 901 21.72 -2.27 0.05
N LEU A 902 21.37 -2.86 1.20
CA LEU A 902 21.50 -4.31 1.37
C LEU A 902 20.77 -5.08 0.27
N LYS A 903 19.62 -4.54 -0.17
CA LYS A 903 18.84 -5.14 -1.25
C LYS A 903 19.52 -4.99 -2.61
N ASP A 904 20.09 -3.83 -2.90
CA ASP A 904 20.83 -3.62 -4.15
C ASP A 904 22.01 -4.59 -4.27
N VAL A 905 22.70 -4.86 -3.16
CA VAL A 905 23.82 -5.81 -3.14
C VAL A 905 23.34 -7.24 -3.40
N GLU A 906 22.24 -7.66 -2.76
CA GLU A 906 21.63 -8.96 -2.99
C GLU A 906 21.27 -9.15 -4.48
N GLU A 907 20.61 -8.15 -5.07
CA GLU A 907 20.24 -8.15 -6.48
C GLU A 907 21.49 -8.18 -7.39
N ALA A 908 22.51 -7.38 -7.09
CA ALA A 908 23.75 -7.35 -7.85
C ALA A 908 24.47 -8.71 -7.85
N LEU A 909 24.58 -9.34 -6.67
CA LEU A 909 25.17 -10.68 -6.54
C LEU A 909 24.34 -11.76 -7.25
N ASP A 910 23.01 -11.63 -7.30
CA ASP A 910 22.15 -12.54 -8.04
C ASP A 910 22.40 -12.52 -9.55
N PHE A 911 22.74 -11.37 -10.15
CA PHE A 911 23.17 -11.33 -11.55
C PHE A 911 24.46 -12.13 -11.79
N THR A 912 25.42 -12.08 -10.84
CA THR A 912 26.62 -12.94 -10.91
C THR A 912 26.27 -14.40 -10.69
N ALA A 913 25.41 -14.72 -9.73
CA ALA A 913 24.98 -16.10 -9.46
C ALA A 913 24.27 -16.74 -10.65
N ARG A 914 23.58 -15.94 -11.48
CA ARG A 914 22.92 -16.35 -12.72
C ARG A 914 23.82 -16.27 -13.97
N ASP A 915 25.12 -16.06 -13.80
CA ASP A 915 26.11 -16.03 -14.89
C ASP A 915 25.88 -14.88 -15.90
N LEU A 916 25.31 -13.76 -15.45
CA LEU A 916 24.97 -12.62 -16.33
C LEU A 916 25.98 -11.46 -16.24
N VAL A 917 26.66 -11.33 -15.10
CA VAL A 917 27.58 -10.22 -14.84
C VAL A 917 28.83 -10.74 -14.12
N HIS A 918 29.98 -10.56 -14.74
CA HIS A 918 31.27 -10.96 -14.18
C HIS A 918 32.28 -9.80 -14.18
N PRO A 919 33.07 -9.66 -13.09
CA PRO A 919 34.19 -8.74 -13.09
C PRO A 919 35.31 -9.27 -14.00
N ILE A 920 35.98 -8.34 -14.68
CA ILE A 920 37.26 -8.63 -15.33
C ILE A 920 38.35 -8.37 -14.32
N LEU A 921 38.99 -9.42 -13.83
CA LEU A 921 39.86 -9.35 -12.66
C LEU A 921 41.35 -9.27 -13.01
N THR A 922 42.06 -8.38 -12.33
CA THR A 922 43.52 -8.37 -12.19
C THR A 922 43.86 -8.84 -10.79
N LYS A 923 44.43 -10.04 -10.69
CA LYS A 923 44.70 -10.69 -9.39
C LYS A 923 46.10 -10.30 -8.87
N GLY A 924 46.19 -10.03 -7.57
CA GLY A 924 47.44 -9.76 -6.84
C GLY A 924 47.39 -10.34 -5.43
N SER A 925 48.37 -9.99 -4.60
CA SER A 925 48.46 -10.35 -3.18
C SER A 925 48.31 -9.11 -2.31
N LEU A 926 48.10 -9.27 -1.00
CA LEU A 926 48.02 -8.13 -0.07
C LEU A 926 49.22 -7.16 -0.16
N GLY A 927 50.42 -7.63 -0.54
CA GLY A 927 51.59 -6.78 -0.77
C GLY A 927 51.58 -5.95 -2.06
N ASP A 928 50.62 -6.18 -2.96
CA ASP A 928 50.49 -5.46 -4.24
C ASP A 928 49.61 -4.20 -4.14
N VAL A 929 49.14 -3.79 -2.95
CA VAL A 929 48.27 -2.61 -2.75
C VAL A 929 48.85 -1.36 -3.41
N ASP A 930 50.09 -1.00 -3.07
CA ASP A 930 50.76 0.21 -3.60
C ASP A 930 50.99 0.13 -5.12
N LYS A 931 51.32 -1.06 -5.62
CA LYS A 931 51.51 -1.32 -7.05
C LYS A 931 50.22 -1.09 -7.82
N PHE A 932 49.08 -1.60 -7.33
CA PHE A 932 47.79 -1.41 -7.99
C PHE A 932 47.27 0.02 -7.85
N CYS A 933 47.54 0.71 -6.73
CA CYS A 933 47.28 2.13 -6.60
C CYS A 933 48.05 2.94 -7.66
N LYS A 934 49.35 2.67 -7.82
CA LYS A 934 50.17 3.29 -8.86
C LYS A 934 49.64 3.00 -10.27
N MET A 935 49.28 1.76 -10.57
CA MET A 935 48.70 1.40 -11.87
C MET A 935 47.38 2.13 -12.15
N MET A 936 46.54 2.37 -11.12
CA MET A 936 45.33 3.19 -11.27
C MET A 936 45.63 4.65 -11.53
N ILE A 937 46.59 5.25 -10.83
CA ILE A 937 47.03 6.64 -11.02
C ILE A 937 47.52 6.84 -12.46
N GLU A 938 48.29 5.87 -12.98
CA GLU A 938 48.80 5.90 -14.36
C GLU A 938 47.74 5.52 -15.41
N GLY A 939 46.53 5.11 -15.00
CA GLY A 939 45.46 4.67 -15.91
C GLY A 939 45.75 3.34 -16.63
N LYS A 940 46.66 2.53 -16.09
CA LYS A 940 47.16 1.28 -16.69
C LYS A 940 46.62 0.01 -16.01
N LEU A 941 45.76 0.12 -15.00
CA LEU A 941 45.16 -1.04 -14.34
C LEU A 941 44.09 -1.67 -15.25
N PRO A 942 44.26 -2.91 -15.74
CA PRO A 942 43.23 -3.58 -16.51
C PRO A 942 42.13 -4.10 -15.58
N GLY A 943 40.86 -3.84 -15.91
CA GLY A 943 39.72 -4.36 -15.15
C GLY A 943 39.69 -3.92 -13.68
N ARG A 944 39.39 -4.88 -12.79
CA ARG A 944 39.27 -4.72 -11.33
C ARG A 944 40.42 -5.39 -10.60
N ALA A 945 41.14 -4.64 -9.79
CA ALA A 945 42.12 -5.23 -8.89
C ALA A 945 41.43 -6.05 -7.79
N VAL A 946 41.93 -7.26 -7.56
CA VAL A 946 41.54 -8.10 -6.43
C VAL A 946 42.78 -8.74 -5.82
N LEU A 947 42.86 -8.68 -4.50
CA LEU A 947 43.99 -9.15 -3.71
C LEU A 947 43.60 -10.44 -3.01
N ARG A 948 44.43 -11.46 -3.14
CA ARG A 948 44.36 -12.63 -2.27
C ARG A 948 44.96 -12.26 -0.92
N VAL A 949 44.21 -12.51 0.14
CA VAL A 949 44.60 -12.15 1.51
C VAL A 949 44.99 -13.41 2.28
N ALA A 950 44.05 -14.32 2.53
CA ALA A 950 44.35 -15.63 3.09
C ALA A 950 44.84 -16.62 2.02
N GLY A 951 45.98 -17.25 2.30
CA GLY A 951 46.63 -18.28 1.50
C GLY A 951 46.21 -19.67 1.91
#